data_AF-A0A673VDD8-F1
#
_entry.id   AF-A0A673VDD8-F1
#
_cell.length_a   1.000
_cell.length_b   1.000
_cell.length_c   1.000
_cell.angle_alpha   90.00
_cell.angle_beta   90.00
_cell.angle_gamma   90.00
#
_symmetry.space_group_name_H-M   'P 1'
#
loop_
_entity.id
_entity.type
_entity.pdbx_description
1 polymer ?
#
loop_
_entity_poly.entity_id
_entity_poly.type
_entity_poly.pdbx_seq_one_letter_code
_entity_poly.pdbx_strand_id
1 'polypeptide(L)'
;MPSGGDQSPPPPPPPPAAAASDEEEEDDGEAEDAAQPTRSPALQTLQRFEELCSRLNMDEAARAEAWDSYRTMSESYTLEGNDLHWLACALYVACRKSVPTVSKGTVEGNYVSLTRILRCSEQSLIEFFNKMKKWEDMANLPPHFRERTERLERNFTVSAVIFKKYEPIFQDIFKYPQEEQPRQQRGRKQRRQPCTVSEVFHFCWVLFIYAKGNFPMISDDLVNSYHLLLCALDLVYGNALQCSNRKELVNPNFKGLSEDFHAKDSKPSSDPPCVIEKLCSLHDGLVLEAKGIKEHFWKPYVRKLYEKKLLKGKEETLTGFLEPGNFAESFKAINKAYEEYVLSVGNLDERIFLGEDAEEEIGTLSRCVNTGSGAEAADRAQMKAILQQHFDKSKALRISTPLTAVRYVKDNSPCVTPVSTATHSLSRLHTMLTGLKNAPSEKLEQILRACSRDPTQAIANRLKEMYEIYSQRSQPDEDFSNSAKEIASKHFRFAEMLYYKVLESVIEQEQKRLGDMDLSGILEQDAFHRSLLACCLEVVTFSYKPPGNFLFITEIFDVPLYHFYKVIEVFIRAEDGLCREVVKHLNQIEEQILDHLAWKPESPLWDRIRDNENRVPTCEEVMPPQNLERADDLCITGSPLTPRRVSEVRADPGGLGRSNILKFCIYRGILLEDGSESPAKRICPENHSALLRRLQDVANDRGSH
;
A
#
# COMPACT_ATOMS: atom_id res chain seq x y z
N MET A 1 -40.73 -65.26 2.11
CA MET A 1 -40.47 -66.72 2.02
C MET A 1 -41.81 -67.39 1.79
N PRO A 2 -42.01 -68.28 0.80
CA PRO A 2 -41.03 -69.11 0.08
C PRO A 2 -40.85 -68.70 -1.41
N SER A 3 -39.63 -68.79 -1.97
CA SER A 3 -39.05 -69.91 -2.78
C SER A 3 -39.47 -69.82 -4.26
N GLY A 4 -38.58 -69.55 -5.23
CA GLY A 4 -37.49 -70.42 -5.72
C GLY A 4 -38.10 -71.54 -6.58
N GLY A 5 -37.78 -71.82 -7.84
CA GLY A 5 -36.79 -71.42 -8.86
C GLY A 5 -36.89 -72.50 -9.96
N ASP A 6 -36.57 -72.20 -11.24
CA ASP A 6 -35.87 -73.09 -12.21
C ASP A 6 -35.95 -72.62 -13.67
N GLN A 7 -35.02 -73.12 -14.48
CA GLN A 7 -34.49 -72.60 -15.75
C GLN A 7 -35.13 -73.17 -17.05
N SER A 8 -35.28 -72.28 -18.06
CA SER A 8 -35.05 -72.35 -19.54
C SER A 8 -35.64 -73.43 -20.49
N PRO A 9 -36.02 -73.02 -21.72
CA PRO A 9 -35.51 -73.65 -22.97
C PRO A 9 -35.22 -72.66 -24.17
N PRO A 10 -34.61 -73.11 -25.31
CA PRO A 10 -33.95 -72.26 -26.35
C PRO A 10 -34.79 -72.16 -27.69
N PRO A 11 -34.29 -71.68 -28.88
CA PRO A 11 -34.93 -70.63 -29.72
C PRO A 11 -35.49 -71.09 -31.10
N PRO A 12 -36.04 -70.16 -31.94
CA PRO A 12 -35.78 -70.20 -33.40
C PRO A 12 -35.64 -68.81 -34.11
N PRO A 13 -35.14 -68.74 -35.38
CA PRO A 13 -34.69 -67.50 -36.05
C PRO A 13 -35.55 -67.11 -37.31
N PRO A 14 -35.16 -66.16 -38.22
CA PRO A 14 -35.92 -64.94 -38.61
C PRO A 14 -36.46 -64.97 -40.07
N PRO A 15 -37.07 -63.90 -40.64
CA PRO A 15 -36.40 -63.04 -41.68
C PRO A 15 -37.03 -61.60 -41.87
N PRO A 16 -36.89 -60.84 -43.01
CA PRO A 16 -35.85 -59.81 -43.25
C PRO A 16 -36.36 -58.44 -43.81
N ALA A 17 -35.41 -57.62 -44.31
CA ALA A 17 -35.32 -56.15 -44.48
C ALA A 17 -35.88 -55.48 -45.77
N ALA A 18 -35.83 -54.12 -45.82
CA ALA A 18 -36.31 -53.22 -46.89
C ALA A 18 -35.30 -52.09 -47.28
N ALA A 19 -35.61 -51.40 -48.40
CA ALA A 19 -34.76 -50.75 -49.42
C ALA A 19 -34.53 -49.21 -49.34
N ALA A 20 -33.74 -48.66 -50.29
CA ALA A 20 -33.40 -47.24 -50.51
C ALA A 20 -33.23 -46.88 -52.03
N SER A 21 -32.97 -45.59 -52.33
CA SER A 21 -32.52 -44.87 -53.58
C SER A 21 -33.59 -44.35 -54.58
N ASP A 22 -33.47 -43.23 -55.33
CA ASP A 22 -32.56 -42.05 -55.47
C ASP A 22 -33.20 -41.06 -56.51
N GLU A 23 -32.73 -39.79 -56.63
CA GLU A 23 -32.42 -39.04 -57.90
C GLU A 23 -32.05 -37.53 -57.68
N GLU A 24 -31.14 -36.98 -58.51
CA GLU A 24 -30.36 -35.71 -58.45
C GLU A 24 -30.79 -34.65 -59.52
N GLU A 25 -30.47 -33.34 -59.34
CA GLU A 25 -30.12 -32.35 -60.42
C GLU A 25 -29.32 -31.12 -59.87
N GLU A 26 -28.41 -30.54 -60.67
CA GLU A 26 -27.49 -29.39 -60.43
C GLU A 26 -27.98 -28.04 -61.03
N ASP A 27 -27.60 -26.87 -60.46
CA ASP A 27 -27.51 -25.57 -61.17
C ASP A 27 -26.54 -24.57 -60.45
N ASP A 28 -25.80 -23.76 -61.24
CA ASP A 28 -24.75 -22.80 -60.87
C ASP A 28 -25.29 -21.34 -60.75
N GLY A 29 -24.76 -20.50 -59.84
CA GLY A 29 -25.05 -19.05 -59.83
C GLY A 29 -24.31 -18.21 -58.78
N GLU A 30 -23.65 -17.13 -59.23
CA GLU A 30 -22.71 -16.24 -58.53
C GLU A 30 -23.33 -15.29 -57.47
N ALA A 31 -22.52 -15.05 -56.41
CA ALA A 31 -22.39 -13.89 -55.51
C ALA A 31 -23.53 -12.84 -55.37
N GLU A 32 -24.17 -12.83 -54.20
CA GLU A 32 -24.65 -11.61 -53.54
C GLU A 32 -24.00 -11.44 -52.16
N ASP A 33 -23.41 -10.26 -51.96
CA ASP A 33 -22.80 -9.76 -50.73
C ASP A 33 -23.87 -9.60 -49.62
N ALA A 34 -24.16 -10.69 -48.92
CA ALA A 34 -25.10 -10.70 -47.81
C ALA A 34 -24.39 -10.22 -46.52
N ALA A 35 -24.59 -8.94 -46.21
CA ALA A 35 -24.29 -8.36 -44.91
C ALA A 35 -24.78 -9.28 -43.77
N GLN A 36 -23.88 -9.63 -42.85
CA GLN A 36 -24.20 -10.48 -41.70
C GLN A 36 -25.34 -9.84 -40.87
N PRO A 37 -26.32 -10.64 -40.40
CA PRO A 37 -27.39 -10.13 -39.55
C PRO A 37 -26.78 -9.60 -38.24
N THR A 38 -27.06 -8.34 -37.92
CA THR A 38 -26.70 -7.70 -36.64
C THR A 38 -27.25 -8.51 -35.47
N ARG A 39 -26.37 -9.29 -34.83
CA ARG A 39 -26.68 -10.11 -33.64
C ARG A 39 -27.07 -9.21 -32.46
N SER A 40 -27.94 -9.70 -31.57
CA SER A 40 -28.32 -8.95 -30.36
C SER A 40 -27.08 -8.66 -29.46
N PRO A 41 -27.01 -7.49 -28.80
CA PRO A 41 -25.84 -7.09 -28.02
C PRO A 41 -25.41 -8.11 -26.96
N ALA A 42 -26.37 -8.70 -26.24
CA ALA A 42 -26.11 -9.71 -25.21
C ALA A 42 -25.44 -10.98 -25.78
N LEU A 43 -25.78 -11.37 -27.01
CA LEU A 43 -25.24 -12.56 -27.67
C LEU A 43 -23.82 -12.31 -28.20
N GLN A 44 -23.50 -11.06 -28.55
CA GLN A 44 -22.13 -10.64 -28.87
C GLN A 44 -21.23 -10.62 -27.61
N THR A 45 -21.74 -10.11 -26.49
CA THR A 45 -21.00 -10.12 -25.21
C THR A 45 -20.70 -11.54 -24.73
N LEU A 46 -21.66 -12.45 -24.84
CA LEU A 46 -21.45 -13.88 -24.53
C LEU A 46 -20.37 -14.51 -25.42
N GLN A 47 -20.40 -14.27 -26.73
CA GLN A 47 -19.40 -14.82 -27.66
C GLN A 47 -17.98 -14.33 -27.33
N ARG A 48 -17.82 -13.04 -27.04
CA ARG A 48 -16.53 -12.48 -26.63
C ARG A 48 -16.06 -13.06 -25.29
N PHE A 49 -16.99 -13.33 -24.36
CA PHE A 49 -16.68 -13.99 -23.11
C PHE A 49 -16.23 -15.44 -23.31
N GLU A 50 -16.90 -16.20 -24.18
CA GLU A 50 -16.50 -17.57 -24.52
C GLU A 50 -15.10 -17.61 -25.14
N GLU A 51 -14.79 -16.67 -26.03
CA GLU A 51 -13.46 -16.53 -26.63
C GLU A 51 -12.40 -16.20 -25.56
N LEU A 52 -12.70 -15.28 -24.64
CA LEU A 52 -11.84 -14.96 -23.50
C LEU A 52 -11.56 -16.21 -22.65
N CYS A 53 -12.59 -16.96 -22.29
CA CYS A 53 -12.45 -18.19 -21.51
C CYS A 53 -11.66 -19.28 -22.25
N SER A 54 -11.82 -19.37 -23.58
CA SER A 54 -11.04 -20.28 -24.43
C SER A 54 -9.55 -19.92 -24.42
N ARG A 55 -9.20 -18.64 -24.63
CA ARG A 55 -7.81 -18.14 -24.59
C ARG A 55 -7.13 -18.36 -23.24
N LEU A 56 -7.92 -18.32 -22.16
CA LEU A 56 -7.46 -18.55 -20.80
C LEU A 56 -7.42 -20.03 -20.40
N ASN A 57 -8.00 -20.93 -21.22
CA ASN A 57 -8.21 -22.33 -20.91
C ASN A 57 -8.96 -22.52 -19.57
N MET A 58 -10.05 -21.76 -19.41
CA MET A 58 -10.89 -21.79 -18.21
C MET A 58 -11.66 -23.10 -18.10
N ASP A 59 -11.79 -23.62 -16.88
CA ASP A 59 -12.71 -24.71 -16.57
C ASP A 59 -14.18 -24.25 -16.68
N GLU A 60 -15.06 -25.22 -16.87
CA GLU A 60 -16.49 -24.97 -17.07
C GLU A 60 -17.17 -24.37 -15.84
N ALA A 61 -16.76 -24.77 -14.63
CA ALA A 61 -17.36 -24.30 -13.39
C ALA A 61 -17.08 -22.80 -13.19
N ALA A 62 -15.82 -22.37 -13.28
CA ALA A 62 -15.47 -20.96 -13.14
C ALA A 62 -16.04 -20.10 -14.28
N ARG A 63 -16.12 -20.64 -15.51
CA ARG A 63 -16.77 -19.96 -16.63
C ARG A 63 -18.25 -19.70 -16.36
N ALA A 64 -18.99 -20.74 -15.97
CA ALA A 64 -20.42 -20.65 -15.70
C ALA A 64 -20.70 -19.68 -14.54
N GLU A 65 -19.94 -19.80 -13.45
CA GLU A 65 -20.07 -18.94 -12.29
C GLU A 65 -19.81 -17.46 -12.61
N ALA A 66 -18.73 -17.16 -13.35
CA ALA A 66 -18.40 -15.80 -13.75
C ALA A 66 -19.50 -15.20 -14.64
N TRP A 67 -20.04 -15.98 -15.57
CA TRP A 67 -21.12 -15.54 -16.45
C TRP A 67 -22.43 -15.28 -15.70
N ASP A 68 -22.82 -16.18 -14.80
CA ASP A 68 -24.04 -16.01 -14.00
C ASP A 68 -23.91 -14.81 -13.05
N SER A 69 -22.76 -14.64 -12.40
CA SER A 69 -22.46 -13.46 -11.59
C SER A 69 -22.56 -12.18 -12.42
N TYR A 70 -22.00 -12.17 -13.63
CA TYR A 70 -22.10 -11.02 -14.52
C TYR A 70 -23.54 -10.70 -14.91
N ARG A 71 -24.32 -11.71 -15.29
CA ARG A 71 -25.73 -11.53 -15.65
C ARG A 71 -26.51 -10.89 -14.51
N THR A 72 -26.41 -11.43 -13.30
CA THR A 72 -27.09 -10.89 -12.10
C THR A 72 -26.71 -9.43 -11.83
N MET A 73 -25.42 -9.08 -11.96
CA MET A 73 -24.97 -7.70 -11.76
C MET A 73 -25.48 -6.77 -12.87
N SER A 74 -25.46 -7.21 -14.12
CA SER A 74 -25.93 -6.43 -15.27
C SER A 74 -27.44 -6.16 -15.25
N GLU A 75 -28.22 -7.03 -14.59
CA GLU A 75 -29.66 -6.83 -14.37
C GLU A 75 -29.95 -5.83 -13.25
N SER A 76 -29.07 -5.76 -12.24
CA SER A 76 -29.26 -4.95 -11.03
C SER A 76 -28.60 -3.57 -11.10
N TYR A 77 -27.55 -3.42 -11.91
CA TYR A 77 -26.71 -2.22 -12.01
C TYR A 77 -26.42 -1.86 -13.46
N THR A 78 -26.23 -0.57 -13.73
CA THR A 78 -25.74 -0.08 -15.02
C THR A 78 -24.22 -0.22 -15.08
N LEU A 79 -23.73 -1.17 -15.88
CA LEU A 79 -22.31 -1.43 -16.08
C LEU A 79 -21.75 -0.56 -17.21
N GLU A 80 -21.13 0.57 -16.85
CA GLU A 80 -20.53 1.48 -17.84
C GLU A 80 -19.16 1.00 -18.37
N GLY A 81 -18.89 1.27 -19.66
CA GLY A 81 -17.64 0.97 -20.36
C GLY A 81 -17.62 -0.40 -21.02
N ASN A 82 -16.43 -1.01 -21.15
CA ASN A 82 -16.27 -2.30 -21.82
C ASN A 82 -16.78 -3.48 -20.96
N ASP A 83 -17.72 -4.26 -21.50
CA ASP A 83 -18.29 -5.46 -20.86
C ASP A 83 -17.22 -6.51 -20.51
N LEU A 84 -16.21 -6.70 -21.36
CA LEU A 84 -15.14 -7.68 -21.12
C LEU A 84 -14.32 -7.34 -19.87
N HIS A 85 -14.22 -6.07 -19.51
CA HIS A 85 -13.51 -5.63 -18.30
C HIS A 85 -14.29 -5.99 -17.03
N TRP A 86 -15.62 -5.94 -17.08
CA TRP A 86 -16.47 -6.39 -15.98
C TRP A 86 -16.50 -7.91 -15.87
N LEU A 87 -16.56 -8.60 -17.00
CA LEU A 87 -16.43 -10.05 -17.07
C LEU A 87 -15.05 -10.53 -16.57
N ALA A 88 -13.98 -9.76 -16.80
CA ALA A 88 -12.67 -10.05 -16.23
C ALA A 88 -12.67 -9.96 -14.69
N CYS A 89 -13.39 -8.99 -14.09
CA CYS A 89 -13.60 -8.94 -12.64
C CYS A 89 -14.38 -10.17 -12.14
N ALA A 90 -15.49 -10.52 -12.79
CA ALA A 90 -16.29 -11.69 -12.45
C ALA A 90 -15.46 -12.99 -12.53
N LEU A 91 -14.67 -13.12 -13.60
CA LEU A 91 -13.78 -14.27 -13.83
C LEU A 91 -12.67 -14.33 -12.79
N TYR A 92 -12.07 -13.19 -12.43
CA TYR A 92 -11.07 -13.14 -11.37
C TYR A 92 -11.63 -13.65 -10.03
N VAL A 93 -12.86 -13.26 -9.68
CA VAL A 93 -13.54 -13.75 -8.46
C VAL A 93 -13.78 -15.26 -8.52
N ALA A 94 -14.33 -15.76 -9.62
CA ALA A 94 -14.58 -17.19 -9.80
C ALA A 94 -13.28 -18.01 -9.71
N CYS A 95 -12.20 -17.50 -10.33
CA CYS A 95 -10.87 -18.12 -10.32
C CYS A 95 -10.19 -18.18 -8.94
N ARG A 96 -10.73 -17.50 -7.91
CA ARG A 96 -10.11 -17.38 -6.59
C ARG A 96 -10.90 -18.09 -5.48
N LYS A 97 -11.99 -18.77 -5.83
CA LYS A 97 -12.67 -19.69 -4.92
C LYS A 97 -11.89 -21.01 -4.81
N SER A 98 -12.03 -21.69 -3.67
CA SER A 98 -11.34 -22.95 -3.40
C SER A 98 -11.81 -24.05 -4.37
N VAL A 99 -10.87 -24.72 -5.03
CA VAL A 99 -11.17 -25.84 -5.93
C VAL A 99 -10.58 -27.15 -5.36
N PRO A 100 -11.36 -28.25 -5.31
CA PRO A 100 -10.85 -29.53 -4.82
C PRO A 100 -9.79 -30.11 -5.76
N THR A 101 -8.66 -30.60 -5.23
CA THR A 101 -7.62 -31.27 -6.02
C THR A 101 -7.72 -32.79 -5.99
N VAL A 102 -7.22 -33.45 -7.05
CA VAL A 102 -7.24 -34.91 -7.27
C VAL A 102 -6.50 -35.68 -6.15
N SER A 103 -5.51 -35.05 -5.50
CA SER A 103 -4.96 -35.51 -4.22
C SER A 103 -5.63 -34.73 -3.09
N LYS A 104 -6.27 -35.43 -2.14
CA LYS A 104 -7.03 -34.88 -0.99
C LYS A 104 -6.44 -33.56 -0.44
N GLY A 105 -7.00 -32.46 -0.91
CA GLY A 105 -6.63 -31.09 -0.57
C GLY A 105 -7.51 -30.12 -1.37
N THR A 106 -7.67 -28.91 -0.87
CA THR A 106 -8.27 -27.79 -1.60
C THR A 106 -7.15 -26.82 -1.93
N VAL A 107 -6.96 -26.49 -3.21
CA VAL A 107 -6.06 -25.40 -3.60
C VAL A 107 -6.91 -24.17 -3.89
N GLU A 108 -6.47 -23.00 -3.42
CA GLU A 108 -7.12 -21.75 -3.76
C GLU A 108 -6.83 -21.37 -5.22
N GLY A 109 -7.87 -21.52 -6.05
CA GLY A 109 -7.94 -20.95 -7.39
C GLY A 109 -7.42 -21.82 -8.54
N ASN A 110 -7.75 -21.40 -9.76
CA ASN A 110 -7.57 -22.17 -11.00
C ASN A 110 -6.21 -21.97 -11.68
N TYR A 111 -5.19 -21.52 -10.94
CA TYR A 111 -3.84 -21.21 -11.46
C TYR A 111 -3.81 -20.24 -12.66
N VAL A 112 -4.86 -19.45 -12.88
CA VAL A 112 -4.87 -18.39 -13.88
C VAL A 112 -4.29 -17.12 -13.25
N SER A 113 -3.23 -16.58 -13.86
CA SER A 113 -2.63 -15.33 -13.39
C SER A 113 -3.53 -14.15 -13.76
N LEU A 114 -3.61 -13.16 -12.85
CA LEU A 114 -4.35 -11.92 -13.11
C LEU A 114 -3.80 -11.22 -14.37
N THR A 115 -2.47 -11.16 -14.52
CA THR A 115 -1.84 -10.56 -15.70
C THR A 115 -2.27 -11.21 -17.01
N ARG A 116 -2.54 -12.53 -17.02
CA ARG A 116 -3.05 -13.22 -18.21
C ARG A 116 -4.51 -12.86 -18.49
N ILE A 117 -5.35 -12.78 -17.44
CA ILE A 117 -6.75 -12.32 -17.59
C ILE A 117 -6.77 -10.93 -18.25
N LEU A 118 -5.97 -10.00 -17.72
CA LEU A 118 -5.89 -8.61 -18.18
C LEU A 118 -5.40 -8.47 -19.63
N ARG A 119 -4.36 -9.21 -20.01
CA ARG A 119 -3.90 -9.26 -21.41
C ARG A 119 -4.96 -9.83 -22.35
N CYS A 120 -5.72 -10.83 -21.90
CA CYS A 120 -6.77 -11.41 -22.73
C CYS A 120 -8.02 -10.53 -22.81
N SER A 121 -8.32 -9.72 -21.79
CA SER A 121 -9.44 -8.76 -21.78
C SER A 121 -9.07 -7.35 -22.27
N GLU A 122 -7.81 -7.12 -22.67
CA GLU A 122 -7.29 -5.80 -23.08
C GLU A 122 -7.61 -4.73 -22.03
N GLN A 123 -7.37 -5.07 -20.77
CA GLN A 123 -7.65 -4.21 -19.63
C GLN A 123 -6.34 -3.86 -18.92
N SER A 124 -6.09 -2.58 -18.68
CA SER A 124 -4.92 -2.20 -17.89
C SER A 124 -5.11 -2.58 -16.42
N LEU A 125 -3.99 -2.79 -15.72
CA LEU A 125 -4.02 -3.14 -14.31
C LEU A 125 -4.70 -2.08 -13.43
N ILE A 126 -4.50 -0.79 -13.74
CA ILE A 126 -5.14 0.30 -13.01
C ILE A 126 -6.66 0.33 -13.25
N GLU A 127 -7.12 0.08 -14.47
CA GLU A 127 -8.55 -0.02 -14.77
C GLU A 127 -9.20 -1.20 -14.04
N PHE A 128 -8.49 -2.33 -13.98
CA PHE A 128 -8.92 -3.50 -13.23
C PHE A 128 -9.17 -3.18 -11.76
N PHE A 129 -8.21 -2.59 -11.04
CA PHE A 129 -8.42 -2.28 -9.62
C PHE A 129 -9.60 -1.33 -9.37
N ASN A 130 -9.83 -0.38 -10.27
CA ASN A 130 -10.95 0.55 -10.13
C ASN A 130 -12.31 -0.11 -10.42
N LYS A 131 -12.40 -1.01 -11.40
CA LYS A 131 -13.62 -1.80 -11.66
C LYS A 131 -13.83 -2.87 -10.60
N MET A 132 -12.78 -3.53 -10.14
CA MET A 132 -12.81 -4.59 -9.12
C MET A 132 -13.37 -4.06 -7.80
N LYS A 133 -12.99 -2.85 -7.37
CA LYS A 133 -13.59 -2.20 -6.18
C LYS A 133 -15.10 -2.01 -6.30
N LYS A 134 -15.57 -1.51 -7.44
CA LYS A 134 -17.01 -1.41 -7.71
C LYS A 134 -17.67 -2.78 -7.73
N TRP A 135 -17.00 -3.77 -8.31
CA TRP A 135 -17.48 -5.15 -8.36
C TRP A 135 -17.61 -5.78 -6.97
N GLU A 136 -16.64 -5.55 -6.09
CA GLU A 136 -16.66 -6.00 -4.69
C GLU A 136 -17.88 -5.47 -3.93
N ASP A 137 -18.23 -4.20 -4.16
CA ASP A 137 -19.40 -3.56 -3.59
C ASP A 137 -20.70 -4.10 -4.18
N MET A 138 -20.81 -4.14 -5.52
CA MET A 138 -22.02 -4.62 -6.21
C MET A 138 -22.32 -6.10 -5.91
N ALA A 139 -21.30 -6.95 -5.93
CA ALA A 139 -21.43 -8.39 -5.68
C ALA A 139 -21.41 -8.75 -4.18
N ASN A 140 -21.31 -7.74 -3.30
CA ASN A 140 -21.25 -7.91 -1.85
C ASN A 140 -20.21 -8.96 -1.41
N LEU A 141 -18.98 -8.85 -1.91
CA LEU A 141 -17.93 -9.84 -1.64
C LEU A 141 -17.50 -9.81 -0.16
N PRO A 142 -17.14 -10.97 0.42
CA PRO A 142 -16.73 -11.07 1.82
C PRO A 142 -15.51 -10.21 2.18
N PRO A 143 -15.37 -9.77 3.45
CA PRO A 143 -14.25 -8.93 3.90
C PRO A 143 -12.87 -9.51 3.59
N HIS A 144 -12.66 -10.81 3.82
CA HIS A 144 -11.38 -11.48 3.54
C HIS A 144 -10.95 -11.37 2.06
N PHE A 145 -11.91 -11.35 1.13
CA PHE A 145 -11.63 -11.21 -0.29
C PHE A 145 -11.23 -9.77 -0.61
N ARG A 146 -11.97 -8.79 -0.06
CA ARG A 146 -11.66 -7.37 -0.21
C ARG A 146 -10.26 -7.05 0.31
N GLU A 147 -9.91 -7.54 1.51
CA GLU A 147 -8.56 -7.39 2.08
C GLU A 147 -7.47 -7.99 1.18
N ARG A 148 -7.76 -9.14 0.54
CA ARG A 148 -6.82 -9.77 -0.42
C ARG A 148 -6.59 -8.89 -1.64
N THR A 149 -7.65 -8.35 -2.25
CA THR A 149 -7.54 -7.45 -3.41
C THR A 149 -6.85 -6.14 -3.04
N GLU A 150 -7.17 -5.56 -1.89
CA GLU A 150 -6.51 -4.35 -1.39
C GLU A 150 -5.03 -4.58 -1.14
N ARG A 151 -4.66 -5.71 -0.54
CA ARG A 151 -3.25 -6.09 -0.36
C ARG A 151 -2.55 -6.27 -1.71
N LEU A 152 -3.24 -6.81 -2.71
CA LEU A 152 -2.70 -6.95 -4.07
C LEU A 152 -2.43 -5.59 -4.73
N GLU A 153 -3.37 -4.64 -4.65
CA GLU A 153 -3.21 -3.26 -5.15
C GLU A 153 -2.09 -2.52 -4.42
N ARG A 154 -2.01 -2.66 -3.09
CA ARG A 154 -0.95 -2.06 -2.26
C ARG A 154 0.42 -2.60 -2.62
N ASN A 155 0.56 -3.93 -2.72
CA ASN A 155 1.81 -4.58 -3.09
C ASN A 155 2.29 -4.11 -4.47
N PHE A 156 1.38 -4.05 -5.45
CA PHE A 156 1.68 -3.49 -6.77
C PHE A 156 2.16 -2.03 -6.70
N THR A 157 1.49 -1.19 -5.91
CA THR A 157 1.85 0.22 -5.74
C THR A 157 3.26 0.36 -5.15
N VAL A 158 3.61 -0.43 -4.14
CA VAL A 158 4.95 -0.47 -3.55
C VAL A 158 5.98 -0.85 -4.62
N SER A 159 5.74 -1.93 -5.36
CA SER A 159 6.65 -2.38 -6.42
C SER A 159 6.80 -1.37 -7.55
N ALA A 160 5.74 -0.69 -7.95
CA ALA A 160 5.80 0.36 -8.97
C ALA A 160 6.67 1.55 -8.53
N VAL A 161 6.57 1.95 -7.25
CA VAL A 161 7.42 3.00 -6.67
C VAL A 161 8.88 2.54 -6.59
N ILE A 162 9.11 1.29 -6.19
CA ILE A 162 10.46 0.73 -6.08
C ILE A 162 11.10 0.56 -7.46
N PHE A 163 10.35 0.12 -8.48
CA PHE A 163 10.87 -0.02 -9.84
C PHE A 163 11.32 1.32 -10.42
N LYS A 164 10.57 2.40 -10.17
CA LYS A 164 10.98 3.76 -10.54
C LYS A 164 12.28 4.22 -9.88
N LYS A 165 12.63 3.68 -8.71
CA LYS A 165 13.94 3.90 -8.06
C LYS A 165 15.01 2.94 -8.59
N TYR A 166 14.63 1.71 -8.92
CA TYR A 166 15.53 0.68 -9.37
C TYR A 166 16.33 1.09 -10.61
N GLU A 167 15.65 1.63 -11.62
CA GLU A 167 16.29 2.02 -12.88
C GLU A 167 17.44 3.04 -12.71
N PRO A 168 17.23 4.23 -12.11
CA PRO A 168 18.32 5.19 -11.94
C PRO A 168 19.43 4.67 -11.01
N ILE A 169 19.11 3.93 -9.95
CA ILE A 169 20.13 3.34 -9.08
C ILE A 169 20.98 2.31 -9.84
N PHE A 170 20.33 1.48 -10.66
CA PHE A 170 21.04 0.49 -11.47
C PHE A 170 21.96 1.17 -12.49
N GLN A 171 21.52 2.24 -13.15
CA GLN A 171 22.33 3.02 -14.10
C GLN A 171 23.51 3.75 -13.43
N ASP A 172 23.37 4.11 -12.15
CA ASP A 172 24.49 4.65 -11.38
C ASP A 172 25.57 3.58 -11.12
N ILE A 173 25.16 2.32 -10.90
CA ILE A 173 26.06 1.20 -10.58
C ILE A 173 26.63 0.53 -11.85
N PHE A 174 25.82 0.34 -12.88
CA PHE A 174 26.15 -0.40 -14.10
C PHE A 174 26.01 0.49 -15.35
N LYS A 175 26.74 0.17 -16.41
CA LYS A 175 26.68 0.93 -17.66
C LYS A 175 25.27 0.95 -18.25
N TYR A 176 24.87 2.06 -18.87
CA TYR A 176 23.62 2.10 -19.60
C TYR A 176 23.63 1.05 -20.74
N PRO A 177 22.54 0.32 -21.00
CA PRO A 177 22.43 -0.49 -22.21
C PRO A 177 22.36 0.45 -23.41
N GLN A 178 23.52 0.86 -23.96
CA GLN A 178 23.52 1.38 -25.33
C GLN A 178 23.12 0.22 -26.25
N GLU A 179 22.30 0.51 -27.27
CA GLU A 179 21.80 -0.46 -28.26
C GLU A 179 22.85 -1.52 -28.58
N GLU A 180 22.72 -2.69 -27.95
CA GLU A 180 23.63 -3.80 -28.19
C GLU A 180 23.36 -4.28 -29.61
N GLN A 181 24.42 -4.35 -30.44
CA GLN A 181 24.28 -4.93 -31.77
C GLN A 181 23.71 -6.36 -31.65
N PRO A 182 22.71 -6.73 -32.46
CA PRO A 182 22.05 -8.02 -32.35
C PRO A 182 23.08 -9.16 -32.38
N ARG A 183 23.02 -10.04 -31.37
CA ARG A 183 23.96 -11.17 -31.24
C ARG A 183 23.88 -12.04 -32.50
N GLN A 184 25.00 -12.19 -33.22
CA GLN A 184 25.08 -13.15 -34.33
C GLN A 184 24.88 -14.57 -33.80
N GLN A 185 23.94 -15.31 -34.39
CA GLN A 185 23.71 -16.72 -34.06
C GLN A 185 24.96 -17.54 -34.43
N ARG A 186 25.77 -17.90 -33.44
CA ARG A 186 26.89 -18.84 -33.62
C ARG A 186 26.47 -20.26 -33.22
N GLY A 187 26.97 -21.24 -33.97
CA GLY A 187 26.54 -22.64 -33.91
C GLY A 187 26.69 -23.31 -32.53
N ARG A 188 25.84 -24.32 -32.31
CA ARG A 188 25.55 -25.13 -31.11
C ARG A 188 26.72 -25.69 -30.26
N LYS A 189 27.99 -25.42 -30.60
CA LYS A 189 29.18 -25.95 -29.90
C LYS A 189 30.05 -24.89 -29.21
N GLN A 190 29.66 -23.61 -29.19
CA GLN A 190 30.48 -22.53 -28.61
C GLN A 190 30.03 -22.11 -27.20
N ARG A 191 31.00 -22.16 -26.26
CA ARG A 191 31.15 -21.48 -24.96
C ARG A 191 29.91 -20.70 -24.47
N ARG A 192 29.33 -21.11 -23.32
CA ARG A 192 28.24 -20.36 -22.63
C ARG A 192 28.59 -18.87 -22.60
N GLN A 193 27.73 -18.04 -23.17
CA GLN A 193 28.02 -16.62 -23.35
C GLN A 193 28.02 -15.90 -21.99
N PRO A 194 28.91 -14.92 -21.78
CA PRO A 194 28.79 -13.99 -20.66
C PRO A 194 27.43 -13.29 -20.70
N CYS A 195 26.92 -12.90 -19.53
CA CYS A 195 25.67 -12.15 -19.49
C CYS A 195 25.79 -10.80 -20.23
N THR A 196 24.71 -10.05 -20.38
CA THR A 196 24.74 -8.62 -20.76
C THR A 196 24.27 -7.74 -19.61
N VAL A 197 24.42 -6.42 -19.74
CA VAL A 197 23.91 -5.50 -18.72
C VAL A 197 22.38 -5.60 -18.63
N SER A 198 21.70 -5.73 -19.76
CA SER A 198 20.25 -5.95 -19.80
C SER A 198 19.84 -7.25 -19.10
N GLU A 199 20.54 -8.37 -19.34
CA GLU A 199 20.25 -9.62 -18.62
C GLU A 199 20.48 -9.50 -17.11
N VAL A 200 21.49 -8.74 -16.67
CA VAL A 200 21.74 -8.46 -15.25
C VAL A 200 20.67 -7.55 -14.65
N PHE A 201 20.19 -6.56 -15.41
CA PHE A 201 19.06 -5.70 -15.02
C PHE A 201 17.78 -6.52 -14.79
N HIS A 202 17.45 -7.44 -15.70
CA HIS A 202 16.31 -8.33 -15.53
C HIS A 202 16.52 -9.27 -14.34
N PHE A 203 17.70 -9.88 -14.24
CA PHE A 203 18.02 -10.83 -13.19
C PHE A 203 17.90 -10.22 -11.79
N CYS A 204 18.47 -9.03 -11.58
CA CYS A 204 18.45 -8.36 -10.29
C CYS A 204 17.03 -8.00 -9.86
N TRP A 205 16.18 -7.55 -10.79
CA TRP A 205 14.76 -7.31 -10.51
C TRP A 205 14.03 -8.59 -10.12
N VAL A 206 14.18 -9.68 -10.89
CA VAL A 206 13.51 -10.95 -10.61
C VAL A 206 13.98 -11.56 -9.29
N LEU A 207 15.29 -11.47 -8.98
CA LEU A 207 15.84 -11.89 -7.69
C LEU A 207 15.23 -11.11 -6.53
N PHE A 208 15.10 -9.79 -6.69
CA PHE A 208 14.47 -8.92 -5.70
C PHE A 208 12.99 -9.28 -5.47
N ILE A 209 12.16 -9.32 -6.52
CA ILE A 209 10.72 -9.60 -6.37
C ILE A 209 10.45 -11.00 -5.83
N TYR A 210 11.30 -11.99 -6.17
CA TYR A 210 11.19 -13.33 -5.61
C TYR A 210 11.53 -13.34 -4.11
N ALA A 211 12.61 -12.66 -3.70
CA ALA A 211 12.94 -12.51 -2.29
C ALA A 211 11.83 -11.77 -1.53
N LYS A 212 11.36 -10.65 -2.08
CA LYS A 212 10.25 -9.85 -1.52
C LYS A 212 9.00 -10.70 -1.29
N GLY A 213 8.62 -11.55 -2.24
CA GLY A 213 7.47 -12.45 -2.11
C GLY A 213 7.59 -13.50 -0.99
N ASN A 214 8.81 -13.80 -0.53
CA ASN A 214 9.07 -14.72 0.58
C ASN A 214 9.10 -14.04 1.95
N PHE A 215 8.94 -12.71 2.02
CA PHE A 215 8.93 -11.93 3.25
C PHE A 215 7.64 -11.11 3.37
N PRO A 216 6.53 -11.68 3.87
CA PRO A 216 5.26 -10.97 4.01
C PRO A 216 5.36 -9.68 4.83
N MET A 217 6.27 -9.63 5.81
CA MET A 217 6.50 -8.47 6.67
C MET A 217 7.24 -7.32 5.95
N ILE A 218 7.89 -7.60 4.83
CA ILE A 218 8.63 -6.63 4.03
C ILE A 218 7.81 -6.23 2.79
N SER A 219 7.05 -7.16 2.20
CA SER A 219 6.48 -7.02 0.86
C SER A 219 5.48 -5.87 0.68
N ASP A 220 4.78 -5.44 1.73
CA ASP A 220 3.85 -4.30 1.70
C ASP A 220 4.35 -3.06 2.46
N ASP A 221 5.60 -3.11 2.95
CA ASP A 221 6.35 -2.02 3.56
C ASP A 221 7.29 -1.41 2.52
N LEU A 222 7.03 -0.15 2.18
CA LEU A 222 7.79 0.57 1.16
C LEU A 222 9.27 0.74 1.55
N VAL A 223 9.56 1.06 2.82
CA VAL A 223 10.92 1.36 3.28
C VAL A 223 11.73 0.06 3.33
N ASN A 224 11.20 -0.96 3.98
CA ASN A 224 11.88 -2.25 4.09
C ASN A 224 12.05 -2.92 2.71
N SER A 225 11.04 -2.85 1.83
CA SER A 225 11.19 -3.34 0.46
C SER A 225 12.24 -2.55 -0.34
N TYR A 226 12.34 -1.24 -0.12
CA TYR A 226 13.39 -0.42 -0.75
C TYR A 226 14.80 -0.83 -0.28
N HIS A 227 15.00 -1.02 1.02
CA HIS A 227 16.27 -1.49 1.55
C HIS A 227 16.62 -2.92 1.11
N LEU A 228 15.62 -3.79 0.94
CA LEU A 228 15.81 -5.12 0.35
C LEU A 228 16.30 -5.01 -1.11
N LEU A 229 15.78 -4.07 -1.90
CA LEU A 229 16.29 -3.79 -3.24
C LEU A 229 17.76 -3.35 -3.21
N LEU A 230 18.14 -2.45 -2.28
CA LEU A 230 19.54 -2.02 -2.13
C LEU A 230 20.46 -3.20 -1.79
N CYS A 231 19.99 -4.17 -0.99
CA CYS A 231 20.73 -5.41 -0.70
C CYS A 231 20.89 -6.30 -1.94
N ALA A 232 19.87 -6.37 -2.81
CA ALA A 232 19.95 -7.11 -4.07
C ALA A 232 20.97 -6.49 -5.03
N LEU A 233 20.95 -5.17 -5.17
CA LEU A 233 21.91 -4.41 -5.98
C LEU A 233 23.34 -4.57 -5.46
N ASP A 234 23.54 -4.48 -4.15
CA ASP A 234 24.84 -4.70 -3.49
C ASP A 234 25.38 -6.12 -3.77
N LEU A 235 24.54 -7.16 -3.69
CA LEU A 235 24.95 -8.54 -4.00
C LEU A 235 25.39 -8.70 -5.46
N VAL A 236 24.61 -8.16 -6.40
CA VAL A 236 24.89 -8.24 -7.84
C VAL A 236 26.15 -7.44 -8.18
N TYR A 237 26.33 -6.26 -7.58
CA TYR A 237 27.55 -5.46 -7.70
C TYR A 237 28.79 -6.21 -7.21
N GLY A 238 28.75 -6.79 -6.01
CA GLY A 238 29.86 -7.56 -5.45
C GLY A 238 30.24 -8.74 -6.35
N ASN A 239 29.23 -9.43 -6.92
CA ASN A 239 29.43 -10.52 -7.85
C ASN A 239 30.00 -10.07 -9.21
N ALA A 240 29.62 -8.89 -9.71
CA ALA A 240 30.15 -8.35 -10.96
C ALA A 240 31.64 -8.03 -10.83
N LEU A 241 32.07 -7.51 -9.67
CA LEU A 241 33.47 -7.19 -9.39
C LEU A 241 34.35 -8.41 -9.19
N GLN A 242 33.82 -9.47 -8.58
CA GLN A 242 34.57 -10.70 -8.38
C GLN A 242 34.66 -11.58 -9.62
N CYS A 243 33.78 -11.39 -10.60
CA CYS A 243 33.84 -12.12 -11.85
C CYS A 243 34.86 -11.45 -12.79
N SER A 244 36.01 -12.11 -13.00
CA SER A 244 37.16 -11.57 -13.76
C SER A 244 36.81 -11.05 -15.16
N ASN A 245 35.77 -11.61 -15.79
CA ASN A 245 35.32 -11.23 -17.13
C ASN A 245 34.16 -10.22 -17.14
N ARG A 246 33.69 -9.73 -15.99
CA ARG A 246 32.45 -8.92 -15.87
C ARG A 246 32.62 -7.60 -15.12
N LYS A 247 33.83 -7.26 -14.67
CA LYS A 247 34.14 -5.92 -14.13
C LYS A 247 33.76 -4.79 -15.11
N GLU A 248 33.77 -5.08 -16.41
CA GLU A 248 33.37 -4.15 -17.48
C GLU A 248 31.90 -3.74 -17.46
N LEU A 249 31.02 -4.45 -16.74
CA LEU A 249 29.61 -4.06 -16.61
C LEU A 249 29.39 -2.86 -15.72
N VAL A 250 30.28 -2.70 -14.73
CA VAL A 250 30.16 -1.67 -13.72
C VAL A 250 30.43 -0.32 -14.37
N ASN A 251 29.63 0.67 -14.01
CA ASN A 251 29.80 2.05 -14.46
C ASN A 251 31.09 2.61 -13.86
N PRO A 252 32.10 3.00 -14.66
CA PRO A 252 33.36 3.55 -14.14
C PRO A 252 33.18 4.84 -13.34
N ASN A 253 32.09 5.56 -13.55
CA ASN A 253 31.78 6.81 -12.83
C ASN A 253 31.04 6.58 -11.51
N PHE A 254 30.79 5.31 -11.13
CA PHE A 254 30.10 5.01 -9.88
C PHE A 254 30.93 5.47 -8.68
N LYS A 255 30.39 6.39 -7.89
CA LYS A 255 31.06 6.99 -6.72
C LYS A 255 31.37 6.00 -5.58
N GLY A 256 30.92 4.74 -5.68
CA GLY A 256 31.23 3.67 -4.74
C GLY A 256 32.37 2.74 -5.16
N LEU A 257 33.06 3.02 -6.27
CA LEU A 257 34.24 2.26 -6.67
C LEU A 257 35.44 2.58 -5.77
N SER A 258 36.21 1.54 -5.44
CA SER A 258 37.51 1.69 -4.76
C SER A 258 38.56 2.26 -5.72
N GLU A 259 39.53 3.01 -5.18
CA GLU A 259 40.64 3.63 -5.94
C GLU A 259 41.48 2.58 -6.72
N ASP A 260 41.51 1.33 -6.24
CA ASP A 260 42.23 0.20 -6.85
C ASP A 260 41.53 -0.46 -8.06
N PHE A 261 40.35 0.04 -8.47
CA PHE A 261 39.52 -0.58 -9.52
C PHE A 261 40.24 -0.71 -10.89
N HIS A 262 41.18 0.17 -11.19
CA HIS A 262 41.95 0.18 -12.44
C HIS A 262 43.30 -0.57 -12.38
N ALA A 263 43.69 -1.09 -11.21
CA ALA A 263 44.91 -1.87 -11.09
C ALA A 263 44.73 -3.23 -11.78
N LYS A 264 45.37 -3.41 -12.95
CA LYS A 264 45.32 -4.67 -13.73
C LYS A 264 45.87 -5.89 -12.98
N ASP A 265 46.56 -5.67 -11.86
CA ASP A 265 47.25 -6.71 -11.07
C ASP A 265 46.67 -6.89 -9.65
N SER A 266 45.54 -6.27 -9.30
CA SER A 266 44.91 -6.51 -8.00
C SER A 266 44.28 -7.91 -7.97
N LYS A 267 44.81 -8.78 -7.09
CA LYS A 267 44.12 -10.04 -6.76
C LYS A 267 42.73 -9.67 -6.23
N PRO A 268 41.64 -10.25 -6.76
CA PRO A 268 40.32 -10.04 -6.17
C PRO A 268 40.40 -10.46 -4.70
N SER A 269 39.96 -9.59 -3.78
CA SER A 269 39.83 -9.95 -2.37
C SER A 269 38.99 -11.22 -2.24
N SER A 270 39.28 -12.03 -1.22
CA SER A 270 38.48 -13.24 -0.93
C SER A 270 37.02 -12.88 -0.70
N ASP A 271 36.78 -11.72 -0.07
CA ASP A 271 35.45 -11.27 0.30
C ASP A 271 34.88 -10.32 -0.77
N PRO A 272 33.58 -10.45 -1.11
CA PRO A 272 32.93 -9.56 -2.05
C PRO A 272 32.85 -8.14 -1.48
N PRO A 273 33.09 -7.10 -2.31
CA PRO A 273 32.95 -5.73 -1.86
C PRO A 273 31.49 -5.44 -1.51
N CYS A 274 31.30 -4.67 -0.43
CA CYS A 274 30.01 -4.29 0.11
C CYS A 274 29.87 -2.76 0.01
N VAL A 275 28.87 -2.29 -0.74
CA VAL A 275 28.61 -0.87 -1.03
C VAL A 275 27.29 -0.38 -0.40
N ILE A 276 26.65 -1.18 0.46
CA ILE A 276 25.36 -0.84 1.05
C ILE A 276 25.31 0.55 1.71
N GLU A 277 26.36 0.95 2.44
CA GLU A 277 26.44 2.29 3.05
C GLU A 277 26.49 3.39 1.99
N LYS A 278 27.23 3.15 0.91
CA LYS A 278 27.36 4.10 -0.18
C LYS A 278 26.04 4.24 -0.94
N LEU A 279 25.37 3.12 -1.24
CA LEU A 279 24.04 3.12 -1.85
C LEU A 279 23.04 3.89 -0.99
N CYS A 280 23.05 3.67 0.33
CA CYS A 280 22.21 4.43 1.25
C CYS A 280 22.52 5.93 1.20
N SER A 281 23.80 6.33 1.20
CA SER A 281 24.19 7.74 1.14
C SER A 281 23.82 8.44 -0.18
N LEU A 282 23.87 7.72 -1.31
CA LEU A 282 23.61 8.28 -2.64
C LEU A 282 22.12 8.31 -2.98
N HIS A 283 21.33 7.41 -2.39
CA HIS A 283 19.95 7.17 -2.80
C HIS A 283 18.97 7.19 -1.61
N ASP A 284 19.18 8.08 -0.63
CA ASP A 284 18.26 8.30 0.49
C ASP A 284 17.90 7.02 1.28
N GLY A 285 18.86 6.09 1.46
CA GLY A 285 18.66 4.89 2.26
C GLY A 285 19.06 5.08 3.73
N LEU A 286 18.33 4.46 4.65
CA LEU A 286 18.74 4.33 6.06
C LEU A 286 19.79 3.22 6.25
N VAL A 287 21.01 3.59 6.60
CA VAL A 287 22.15 2.66 6.72
C VAL A 287 21.90 1.55 7.75
N LEU A 288 21.37 1.89 8.93
CA LEU A 288 21.16 0.90 10.00
C LEU A 288 20.08 -0.12 9.63
N GLU A 289 18.94 0.34 9.09
CA GLU A 289 17.86 -0.54 8.63
C GLU A 289 18.31 -1.40 7.44
N ALA A 290 19.05 -0.84 6.47
CA ALA A 290 19.62 -1.59 5.36
C ALA A 290 20.57 -2.70 5.83
N LYS A 291 21.45 -2.40 6.79
CA LYS A 291 22.36 -3.39 7.38
C LYS A 291 21.60 -4.48 8.14
N GLY A 292 20.56 -4.11 8.89
CA GLY A 292 19.69 -5.05 9.58
C GLY A 292 19.00 -6.01 8.62
N ILE A 293 18.41 -5.50 7.54
CA ILE A 293 17.80 -6.31 6.47
C ILE A 293 18.83 -7.20 5.81
N LYS A 294 20.01 -6.65 5.50
CA LYS A 294 21.10 -7.40 4.87
C LYS A 294 21.52 -8.61 5.72
N GLU A 295 21.72 -8.39 7.02
CA GLU A 295 22.25 -9.41 7.92
C GLU A 295 21.22 -10.48 8.29
N HIS A 296 20.00 -10.05 8.66
CA HIS A 296 19.02 -10.94 9.28
C HIS A 296 18.02 -11.55 8.30
N PHE A 297 17.81 -10.94 7.12
CA PHE A 297 16.83 -11.40 6.14
C PHE A 297 17.50 -11.81 4.83
N TRP A 298 18.26 -10.90 4.23
CA TRP A 298 18.83 -11.09 2.90
C TRP A 298 19.88 -12.20 2.85
N LYS A 299 20.94 -12.12 3.67
CA LYS A 299 22.02 -13.12 3.68
C LYS A 299 21.52 -14.55 3.93
N PRO A 300 20.70 -14.83 4.96
CA PRO A 300 20.14 -16.17 5.18
C PRO A 300 19.31 -16.66 3.99
N TYR A 301 18.55 -15.78 3.36
CA TYR A 301 17.71 -16.15 2.23
C TYR A 301 18.52 -16.43 0.96
N VAL A 302 19.55 -15.62 0.66
CA VAL A 302 20.45 -15.89 -0.46
C VAL A 302 21.15 -17.24 -0.27
N ARG A 303 21.59 -17.57 0.95
CA ARG A 303 22.14 -18.91 1.26
C ARG A 303 21.13 -20.02 0.93
N LYS A 304 19.87 -19.87 1.35
CA LYS A 304 18.77 -20.79 1.00
C LYS A 304 18.58 -20.94 -0.52
N LEU A 305 18.82 -19.89 -1.32
CA LEU A 305 18.77 -19.98 -2.78
C LEU A 305 19.91 -20.83 -3.36
N TYR A 306 21.11 -20.79 -2.76
CA TYR A 306 22.22 -21.68 -3.13
C TYR A 306 21.95 -23.13 -2.72
N GLU A 307 21.46 -23.36 -1.50
CA GLU A 307 21.08 -24.70 -1.00
C GLU A 307 20.04 -25.36 -1.92
N LYS A 308 19.03 -24.58 -2.36
CA LYS A 308 18.00 -25.02 -3.32
C LYS A 308 18.49 -25.12 -4.77
N LYS A 309 19.76 -24.78 -5.04
CA LYS A 309 20.36 -24.74 -6.39
C LYS A 309 19.64 -23.80 -7.35
N LEU A 310 18.94 -22.79 -6.82
CA LEU A 310 18.37 -21.68 -7.61
C LEU A 310 19.49 -20.72 -8.00
N LEU A 311 20.43 -20.46 -7.09
CA LEU A 311 21.70 -19.81 -7.39
C LEU A 311 22.82 -20.85 -7.49
N LYS A 312 23.74 -20.65 -8.43
CA LYS A 312 24.93 -21.49 -8.63
C LYS A 312 26.20 -20.67 -8.38
N GLY A 313 27.23 -21.30 -7.84
CA GLY A 313 28.49 -20.66 -7.51
C GLY A 313 29.03 -21.13 -6.16
N LYS A 314 29.72 -20.23 -5.45
CA LYS A 314 30.32 -20.50 -4.14
C LYS A 314 29.36 -20.07 -3.04
N GLU A 315 28.77 -21.06 -2.36
CA GLU A 315 27.79 -20.86 -1.29
C GLU A 315 28.38 -20.11 -0.08
N GLU A 316 29.59 -20.48 0.36
CA GLU A 316 30.24 -19.87 1.54
C GLU A 316 30.41 -18.35 1.42
N THR A 317 30.75 -17.88 0.23
CA THR A 317 30.98 -16.46 -0.04
C THR A 317 29.74 -15.77 -0.61
N LEU A 318 28.71 -16.53 -1.03
CA LEU A 318 27.54 -16.07 -1.80
C LEU A 318 27.92 -15.42 -3.15
N THR A 319 28.84 -16.06 -3.89
CA THR A 319 29.42 -15.48 -5.12
C THR A 319 29.39 -16.43 -6.31
N GLY A 320 29.74 -15.95 -7.50
CA GLY A 320 29.97 -16.78 -8.69
C GLY A 320 28.73 -17.03 -9.56
N PHE A 321 27.56 -16.49 -9.21
CA PHE A 321 26.34 -16.69 -10.01
C PHE A 321 26.35 -15.91 -11.34
N LEU A 322 27.21 -14.90 -11.49
CA LEU A 322 27.41 -14.18 -12.76
C LEU A 322 28.43 -14.83 -13.70
N GLU A 323 29.06 -15.95 -13.30
CA GLU A 323 29.95 -16.68 -14.20
C GLU A 323 29.16 -17.24 -15.39
N PRO A 324 29.70 -17.24 -16.63
CA PRO A 324 28.96 -17.73 -17.81
C PRO A 324 28.44 -19.17 -17.68
N GLY A 325 29.14 -19.99 -16.88
CA GLY A 325 28.72 -21.34 -16.53
C GLY A 325 27.46 -21.38 -15.66
N ASN A 326 27.31 -20.44 -14.73
CA ASN A 326 26.28 -20.49 -13.69
C ASN A 326 25.06 -19.64 -14.07
N PHE A 327 25.29 -18.47 -14.67
CA PHE A 327 24.27 -17.44 -14.85
C PHE A 327 23.04 -17.92 -15.62
N ALA A 328 23.21 -18.57 -16.78
CA ALA A 328 22.07 -19.02 -17.59
C ALA A 328 21.16 -20.01 -16.84
N GLU A 329 21.75 -20.88 -16.01
CA GLU A 329 21.00 -21.85 -15.21
C GLU A 329 20.31 -21.17 -14.02
N SER A 330 21.01 -20.28 -13.31
CA SER A 330 20.42 -19.52 -12.20
C SER A 330 19.31 -18.57 -12.65
N PHE A 331 19.50 -17.88 -13.78
CA PHE A 331 18.51 -17.01 -14.39
C PHE A 331 17.23 -17.76 -14.71
N LYS A 332 17.36 -18.94 -15.34
CA LYS A 332 16.22 -19.81 -15.66
C LYS A 332 15.55 -20.37 -14.40
N ALA A 333 16.34 -20.82 -13.43
CA ALA A 333 15.83 -21.43 -12.20
C ALA A 333 15.03 -20.43 -11.35
N ILE A 334 15.54 -19.21 -11.17
CA ILE A 334 14.86 -18.15 -10.42
C ILE A 334 13.58 -17.71 -11.13
N ASN A 335 13.61 -17.51 -12.45
CA ASN A 335 12.39 -17.14 -13.19
C ASN A 335 11.30 -18.20 -13.06
N LYS A 336 11.67 -19.47 -13.17
CA LYS A 336 10.73 -20.58 -13.00
C LYS A 336 10.17 -20.62 -11.57
N ALA A 337 11.02 -20.48 -10.56
CA ALA A 337 10.60 -20.50 -9.16
C ALA A 337 9.68 -19.30 -8.82
N TYR A 338 9.93 -18.14 -9.41
CA TYR A 338 9.06 -16.97 -9.26
C TYR A 338 7.70 -17.18 -9.93
N GLU A 339 7.68 -17.72 -11.16
CA GLU A 339 6.44 -18.04 -11.87
C GLU A 339 5.58 -19.04 -11.08
N GLU A 340 6.18 -20.12 -10.57
CA GLU A 340 5.49 -21.09 -9.71
C GLU A 340 4.90 -20.42 -8.45
N TYR A 341 5.66 -19.52 -7.81
CA TYR A 341 5.20 -18.76 -6.64
C TYR A 341 4.03 -17.83 -6.96
N VAL A 342 4.09 -17.08 -8.06
CA VAL A 342 3.02 -16.16 -8.47
C VAL A 342 1.72 -16.93 -8.72
N LEU A 343 1.82 -18.08 -9.38
CA LEU A 343 0.67 -18.95 -9.65
C LEU A 343 0.11 -19.56 -8.36
N SER A 344 0.95 -19.98 -7.41
CA SER A 344 0.49 -20.60 -6.16
C SER A 344 -0.19 -19.63 -5.20
N VAL A 345 0.33 -18.39 -5.09
CA VAL A 345 -0.23 -17.38 -4.16
C VAL A 345 -1.33 -16.54 -4.84
N GLY A 346 -1.35 -16.53 -6.18
CA GLY A 346 -2.29 -15.74 -6.95
C GLY A 346 -1.97 -14.25 -6.98
N ASN A 347 -0.69 -13.90 -6.78
CA ASN A 347 -0.21 -12.53 -6.83
C ASN A 347 -0.10 -12.01 -8.27
N LEU A 348 0.22 -10.72 -8.39
CA LEU A 348 0.58 -10.11 -9.66
C LEU A 348 1.98 -10.53 -10.08
N ASP A 349 2.16 -10.74 -11.39
CA ASP A 349 3.49 -10.95 -11.95
C ASP A 349 4.19 -9.59 -12.08
N GLU A 350 5.03 -9.27 -11.10
CA GLU A 350 5.78 -8.02 -11.01
C GLU A 350 6.90 -7.92 -12.05
N ARG A 351 7.07 -8.93 -12.93
CA ARG A 351 7.91 -8.79 -14.13
C ARG A 351 7.26 -7.91 -15.20
N ILE A 352 5.98 -7.57 -15.04
CA ILE A 352 5.25 -6.62 -15.91
C ILE A 352 6.03 -5.30 -16.10
N PHE A 353 6.78 -4.84 -15.10
CA PHE A 353 7.59 -3.63 -15.17
C PHE A 353 8.78 -3.73 -16.13
N LEU A 354 9.24 -4.95 -16.47
CA LEU A 354 10.35 -5.19 -17.39
C LEU A 354 9.90 -5.29 -18.86
N GLY A 355 8.59 -5.31 -19.13
CA GLY A 355 8.06 -5.47 -20.49
C GLY A 355 8.15 -4.20 -21.33
N GLU A 356 8.27 -4.36 -22.66
CA GLU A 356 8.26 -3.23 -23.60
C GLU A 356 6.90 -2.49 -23.61
N ASP A 357 5.81 -3.24 -23.40
CA ASP A 357 4.43 -2.74 -23.33
C ASP A 357 3.99 -2.41 -21.89
N ALA A 358 4.92 -2.32 -20.93
CA ALA A 358 4.61 -2.12 -19.52
C ALA A 358 3.72 -0.90 -19.27
N GLU A 359 3.93 0.20 -20.01
CA GLU A 359 3.13 1.41 -19.85
C GLU A 359 1.65 1.19 -20.20
N GLU A 360 1.37 0.40 -21.23
CA GLU A 360 0.02 0.06 -21.70
C GLU A 360 -0.64 -0.97 -20.78
N GLU A 361 0.08 -2.06 -20.44
CA GLU A 361 -0.43 -3.11 -19.55
C GLU A 361 -0.71 -2.59 -18.13
N ILE A 362 0.10 -1.64 -17.64
CA ILE A 362 -0.12 -0.99 -16.33
C ILE A 362 -1.17 0.12 -16.44
N GLY A 363 -1.15 0.89 -17.54
CA GLY A 363 -1.95 2.09 -17.73
C GLY A 363 -1.25 3.39 -17.31
N THR A 364 0.08 3.47 -17.30
CA THR A 364 0.82 4.70 -16.93
C THR A 364 1.01 5.67 -18.11
N LEU A 365 0.66 6.94 -17.89
CA LEU A 365 0.38 8.02 -18.86
C LEU A 365 1.42 8.43 -19.94
N SER A 366 2.58 7.80 -20.11
CA SER A 366 3.64 8.42 -20.94
C SER A 366 3.28 8.60 -22.42
N ARG A 367 2.40 7.77 -23.00
CA ARG A 367 2.04 7.85 -24.45
C ARG A 367 0.63 8.38 -24.78
N CYS A 368 -0.29 8.45 -23.82
CA CYS A 368 -1.70 8.76 -24.11
C CYS A 368 -1.97 10.25 -24.44
N VAL A 369 -0.96 11.12 -24.35
CA VAL A 369 -1.08 12.55 -24.66
C VAL A 369 -0.77 12.87 -26.13
N ASN A 370 -0.07 11.99 -26.86
CA ASN A 370 0.53 12.35 -28.16
C ASN A 370 0.02 11.57 -29.38
N THR A 371 -0.82 10.54 -29.23
CA THR A 371 -1.39 9.82 -30.37
C THR A 371 -2.85 10.19 -30.57
N GLY A 372 -3.11 10.97 -31.63
CA GLY A 372 -4.44 11.38 -32.05
C GLY A 372 -5.23 10.25 -32.71
N SER A 373 -5.56 9.18 -31.97
CA SER A 373 -6.59 8.23 -32.40
C SER A 373 -7.97 8.64 -31.87
N GLY A 374 -9.00 8.42 -32.68
CA GLY A 374 -10.37 8.92 -32.51
C GLY A 374 -11.19 8.28 -31.40
N ALA A 375 -10.61 8.01 -30.22
CA ALA A 375 -11.39 7.63 -29.04
C ALA A 375 -12.23 8.83 -28.56
N GLU A 376 -13.51 8.61 -28.26
CA GLU A 376 -14.46 9.65 -27.84
C GLU A 376 -13.91 10.48 -26.66
N ALA A 377 -14.18 11.78 -26.66
CA ALA A 377 -13.64 12.70 -25.64
C ALA A 377 -14.06 12.31 -24.20
N ALA A 378 -15.18 11.59 -24.04
CA ALA A 378 -15.69 11.10 -22.77
C ALA A 378 -14.81 9.96 -22.19
N ASP A 379 -14.43 8.98 -23.01
CA ASP A 379 -13.58 7.85 -22.60
C ASP A 379 -12.19 8.35 -22.18
N ARG A 380 -11.62 9.31 -22.91
CA ARG A 380 -10.36 9.96 -22.53
C ARG A 380 -10.47 10.74 -21.21
N ALA A 381 -11.60 11.38 -20.95
CA ALA A 381 -11.83 12.10 -19.70
C ALA A 381 -11.99 11.15 -18.51
N GLN A 382 -12.70 10.02 -18.72
CA GLN A 382 -12.87 8.98 -17.71
C GLN A 382 -11.54 8.29 -17.40
N MET A 383 -10.77 7.90 -18.42
CA MET A 383 -9.43 7.32 -18.26
C MET A 383 -8.49 8.29 -17.53
N LYS A 384 -8.53 9.58 -17.87
CA LYS A 384 -7.79 10.62 -17.14
C LYS A 384 -8.21 10.73 -15.67
N ALA A 385 -9.50 10.59 -15.35
CA ALA A 385 -9.99 10.61 -13.97
C ALA A 385 -9.57 9.35 -13.19
N ILE A 386 -9.65 8.17 -13.80
CA ILE A 386 -9.20 6.88 -13.25
C ILE A 386 -7.69 6.93 -12.94
N LEU A 387 -6.89 7.44 -13.89
CA LEU A 387 -5.46 7.59 -13.72
C LEU A 387 -5.12 8.64 -12.67
N GLN A 388 -5.83 9.77 -12.64
CA GLN A 388 -5.66 10.77 -11.60
C GLN A 388 -5.96 10.19 -10.21
N GLN A 389 -7.03 9.41 -10.05
CA GLN A 389 -7.36 8.73 -8.79
C GLN A 389 -6.28 7.73 -8.38
N HIS A 390 -5.72 6.95 -9.32
CA HIS A 390 -4.63 6.03 -9.03
C HIS A 390 -3.31 6.75 -8.72
N PHE A 391 -3.02 7.87 -9.40
CA PHE A 391 -1.90 8.74 -9.07
C PHE A 391 -2.07 9.34 -7.68
N ASP A 392 -3.28 9.74 -7.30
CA ASP A 392 -3.57 10.26 -5.97
C ASP A 392 -3.53 9.16 -4.89
N LYS A 393 -3.85 7.90 -5.21
CA LYS A 393 -3.57 6.73 -4.35
C LYS A 393 -2.08 6.36 -4.26
N SER A 394 -1.33 6.49 -5.35
CA SER A 394 0.14 6.33 -5.34
C SER A 394 0.77 7.45 -4.49
N LYS A 395 0.18 8.64 -4.55
CA LYS A 395 0.44 9.73 -3.61
C LYS A 395 -0.17 9.48 -2.23
N ALA A 396 -1.06 8.52 -1.99
CA ALA A 396 -1.61 8.19 -0.66
C ALA A 396 -0.59 7.49 0.25
N LEU A 397 0.56 7.07 -0.29
CA LEU A 397 1.80 6.91 0.50
C LEU A 397 2.25 8.26 1.13
N ARG A 398 1.62 9.37 0.77
CA ARG A 398 1.71 10.72 1.35
C ARG A 398 0.31 11.14 1.79
N ILE A 399 0.21 11.72 2.98
CA ILE A 399 -1.08 12.17 3.48
C ILE A 399 -1.47 13.50 2.84
N SER A 400 -2.72 13.56 2.36
CA SER A 400 -3.34 14.77 1.83
C SER A 400 -4.33 15.31 2.84
N THR A 401 -4.14 16.57 3.27
CA THR A 401 -5.12 17.32 4.05
C THR A 401 -5.91 18.26 3.14
N PRO A 402 -7.11 18.75 3.54
CA PRO A 402 -7.90 19.69 2.73
C PRO A 402 -7.10 20.92 2.27
N LEU A 403 -6.20 21.44 3.12
CA LEU A 403 -5.32 22.57 2.81
C LEU A 403 -4.20 22.24 1.79
N THR A 404 -3.82 20.96 1.65
CA THR A 404 -2.84 20.52 0.64
C THR A 404 -3.50 20.22 -0.72
N ALA A 405 -4.82 19.98 -0.75
CA ALA A 405 -5.59 19.72 -1.96
C ALA A 405 -5.99 21.00 -2.73
N VAL A 406 -5.76 22.18 -2.15
CA VAL A 406 -6.04 23.47 -2.78
C VAL A 406 -4.99 23.77 -3.84
N ARG A 407 -5.41 23.84 -5.11
CA ARG A 407 -4.60 24.03 -6.33
C ARG A 407 -3.70 25.29 -6.37
N TYR A 408 -3.72 26.13 -5.35
CA TYR A 408 -2.92 27.36 -5.27
C TYR A 408 -1.52 27.14 -4.67
N VAL A 409 -1.25 26.01 -4.02
CA VAL A 409 0.12 25.66 -3.62
C VAL A 409 0.82 25.01 -4.81
N LYS A 410 1.55 25.82 -5.57
CA LYS A 410 2.50 25.30 -6.56
C LYS A 410 3.54 24.48 -5.79
N ASP A 411 3.61 23.17 -6.07
CA ASP A 411 4.59 22.25 -5.50
C ASP A 411 5.99 22.68 -6.01
N ASN A 412 6.57 23.71 -5.37
CA ASN A 412 7.87 24.28 -5.73
C ASN A 412 9.03 23.51 -5.08
N SER A 413 8.77 22.35 -4.46
CA SER A 413 9.83 21.45 -3.97
C SER A 413 10.30 20.56 -5.12
N PRO A 414 11.61 20.44 -5.39
CA PRO A 414 12.12 19.46 -6.36
C PRO A 414 11.65 18.06 -5.96
N CYS A 415 11.25 17.25 -6.94
CA CYS A 415 10.77 15.86 -6.87
C CYS A 415 11.13 15.07 -5.61
N VAL A 416 10.39 15.25 -4.50
CA VAL A 416 10.47 14.32 -3.36
C VAL A 416 9.78 13.04 -3.80
N THR A 417 10.45 11.89 -3.74
CA THR A 417 9.85 10.58 -4.08
C THR A 417 9.14 9.96 -2.87
N PRO A 418 8.14 9.07 -3.03
CA PRO A 418 7.47 8.45 -1.87
C PRO A 418 8.45 7.70 -0.95
N VAL A 419 9.49 7.07 -1.53
CA VAL A 419 10.60 6.47 -0.76
C VAL A 419 11.31 7.53 0.07
N SER A 420 11.78 8.62 -0.54
CA SER A 420 12.48 9.70 0.17
C SER A 420 11.62 10.28 1.31
N THR A 421 10.30 10.46 1.09
CA THR A 421 9.36 10.91 2.12
C THR A 421 9.25 9.91 3.28
N ALA A 422 9.02 8.63 2.98
CA ALA A 422 8.87 7.59 4.01
C ALA A 422 10.17 7.39 4.81
N THR A 423 11.31 7.34 4.11
CA THR A 423 12.63 7.27 4.73
C THR A 423 12.94 8.49 5.60
N HIS A 424 12.58 9.70 5.17
CA HIS A 424 12.73 10.90 5.97
C HIS A 424 11.88 10.84 7.26
N SER A 425 10.61 10.41 7.15
CA SER A 425 9.73 10.24 8.30
C SER A 425 10.33 9.29 9.34
N LEU A 426 10.81 8.12 8.88
CA LEU A 426 11.42 7.13 9.76
C LEU A 426 12.75 7.61 10.35
N SER A 427 13.58 8.30 9.57
CA SER A 427 14.82 8.93 10.06
C SER A 427 14.53 9.95 11.17
N ARG A 428 13.46 10.73 11.03
CA ARG A 428 13.06 11.74 12.02
C ARG A 428 12.61 11.07 13.32
N LEU A 429 11.83 10.00 13.24
CA LEU A 429 11.46 9.17 14.40
C LEU A 429 12.72 8.66 15.13
N HIS A 430 13.66 8.05 14.42
CA HIS A 430 14.90 7.56 15.04
C HIS A 430 15.71 8.69 15.70
N THR A 431 15.76 9.86 15.08
CA THR A 431 16.43 11.04 15.64
C THR A 431 15.78 11.46 16.96
N MET A 432 14.44 11.50 17.03
CA MET A 432 13.70 11.84 18.25
C MET A 432 13.95 10.88 19.41
N LEU A 433 14.17 9.60 19.07
CA LEU A 433 14.40 8.50 19.99
C LEU A 433 15.86 8.29 20.38
N THR A 434 16.80 8.98 19.70
CA THR A 434 18.23 8.79 19.91
C THR A 434 18.61 9.19 21.34
N GLY A 435 19.31 8.29 22.05
CA GLY A 435 19.76 8.51 23.43
C GLY A 435 18.70 8.28 24.52
N LEU A 436 17.45 7.99 24.15
CA LEU A 436 16.39 7.68 25.11
C LEU A 436 16.45 6.23 25.60
N LYS A 437 15.86 6.00 26.78
CA LYS A 437 15.64 4.67 27.35
C LYS A 437 14.15 4.35 27.34
N ASN A 438 13.80 3.07 27.40
CA ASN A 438 12.43 2.60 27.59
C ASN A 438 12.06 2.63 29.08
N ALA A 439 12.28 3.78 29.70
CA ALA A 439 12.09 4.06 31.12
C ALA A 439 11.98 5.58 31.31
N PRO A 440 11.37 6.07 32.41
CA PRO A 440 11.35 7.50 32.71
C PRO A 440 12.79 8.03 32.83
N SER A 441 13.00 9.30 32.45
CA SER A 441 14.27 9.98 32.71
C SER A 441 14.42 10.24 34.21
N GLU A 442 15.65 10.49 34.68
CA GLU A 442 15.88 10.89 36.09
C GLU A 442 15.08 12.14 36.47
N LYS A 443 14.88 13.05 35.52
CA LYS A 443 14.07 14.27 35.71
C LYS A 443 12.59 13.91 35.84
N LEU A 444 12.07 13.07 34.96
CA LEU A 444 10.69 12.61 35.03
C LEU A 444 10.43 11.86 36.34
N GLU A 445 11.34 10.97 36.78
CA GLU A 445 11.22 10.30 38.07
C GLU A 445 11.12 11.28 39.24
N GLN A 446 11.92 12.35 39.25
CA GLN A 446 11.85 13.38 40.29
C GLN A 446 10.50 14.11 40.26
N ILE A 447 10.00 14.45 39.07
CA ILE A 447 8.71 15.11 38.90
C ILE A 447 7.56 14.21 39.41
N LEU A 448 7.56 12.92 39.05
CA LEU A 448 6.51 11.99 39.47
C LEU A 448 6.54 11.75 40.99
N ARG A 449 7.73 11.66 41.60
CA ARG A 449 7.87 11.52 43.06
C ARG A 449 7.47 12.79 43.84
N ALA A 450 7.50 13.96 43.20
CA ALA A 450 7.08 15.21 43.81
C ALA A 450 5.55 15.38 43.87
N CYS A 451 4.80 14.57 43.13
CA CYS A 451 3.34 14.56 43.17
C CYS A 451 2.81 14.10 44.55
N SER A 452 1.66 14.64 44.99
CA SER A 452 1.08 14.26 46.29
C SER A 452 0.78 12.76 46.38
N ARG A 453 0.44 12.16 45.24
CA ARG A 453 0.31 10.73 45.01
C ARG A 453 1.24 10.37 43.87
N ASP A 454 2.24 9.53 44.16
CA ASP A 454 3.26 9.08 43.21
C ASP A 454 2.66 8.09 42.18
N PRO A 455 2.52 8.47 40.90
CA PRO A 455 1.90 7.63 39.87
C PRO A 455 2.90 6.66 39.20
N THR A 456 4.19 6.66 39.59
CA THR A 456 5.27 5.95 38.88
C THR A 456 4.96 4.47 38.66
N GLN A 457 4.56 3.75 39.72
CA GLN A 457 4.27 2.32 39.61
C GLN A 457 2.98 2.05 38.82
N ALA A 458 1.96 2.90 38.96
CA ALA A 458 0.71 2.77 38.23
C ALA A 458 0.92 2.93 36.72
N ILE A 459 1.74 3.91 36.33
CA ILE A 459 2.14 4.13 34.94
C ILE A 459 2.90 2.91 34.39
N ALA A 460 3.91 2.42 35.12
CA ALA A 460 4.70 1.28 34.69
C ALA A 460 3.85 0.00 34.53
N ASN A 461 2.93 -0.25 35.45
CA ASN A 461 2.01 -1.40 35.37
C ASN A 461 1.09 -1.30 34.15
N ARG A 462 0.57 -0.10 33.85
CA ARG A 462 -0.31 0.14 32.69
C ARG A 462 0.42 -0.08 31.36
N LEU A 463 1.64 0.43 31.21
CA LEU A 463 2.45 0.20 30.01
C LEU A 463 2.74 -1.28 29.80
N LYS A 464 3.04 -2.01 30.89
CA LYS A 464 3.25 -3.45 30.85
C LYS A 464 1.99 -4.22 30.41
N GLU A 465 0.83 -3.88 30.97
CA GLU A 465 -0.46 -4.47 30.56
C GLU A 465 -0.73 -4.24 29.07
N MET A 466 -0.55 -3.00 28.60
CA MET A 466 -0.74 -2.67 27.18
C MET A 466 0.25 -3.43 26.28
N TYR A 467 1.50 -3.63 26.71
CA TYR A 467 2.46 -4.45 25.98
C TYR A 467 1.99 -5.91 25.85
N GLU A 468 1.47 -6.49 26.92
CA GLU A 468 0.97 -7.87 26.93
C GLU A 468 -0.23 -8.04 25.98
N ILE A 469 -1.17 -7.10 25.99
CA ILE A 469 -2.33 -7.08 25.07
C ILE A 469 -1.85 -6.97 23.61
N TYR A 470 -0.95 -6.02 23.34
CA TYR A 470 -0.42 -5.79 21.99
C TYR A 470 0.30 -7.04 21.44
N SER A 471 1.16 -7.65 22.25
CA SER A 471 1.95 -8.83 21.88
C SER A 471 1.08 -10.07 21.62
N GLN A 472 -0.09 -10.17 22.26
CA GLN A 472 -1.03 -11.27 22.03
C GLN A 472 -1.82 -11.09 20.73
N ARG A 473 -2.27 -9.86 20.44
CA ARG A 473 -3.08 -9.57 19.26
C ARG A 473 -2.28 -9.38 17.96
N SER A 474 -0.97 -9.18 18.04
CA SER A 474 -0.09 -9.02 16.87
C SER A 474 0.37 -10.36 16.25
N GLN A 475 -0.22 -11.51 16.59
CA GLN A 475 0.21 -12.82 16.08
C GLN A 475 -0.51 -13.20 14.77
N PRO A 476 0.23 -13.40 13.66
CA PRO A 476 -0.32 -14.06 12.48
C PRO A 476 -0.25 -15.59 12.60
N ASP A 477 -1.01 -16.28 11.74
CA ASP A 477 -1.05 -17.74 11.60
C ASP A 477 0.35 -18.40 11.45
N GLU A 478 0.42 -19.67 11.84
CA GLU A 478 1.54 -20.40 12.47
C GLU A 478 2.94 -20.35 11.80
N ASP A 479 3.09 -19.94 10.53
CA ASP A 479 4.34 -20.17 9.77
C ASP A 479 5.41 -19.05 9.83
N PHE A 480 5.07 -17.82 10.28
CA PHE A 480 6.00 -16.66 10.31
C PHE A 480 6.10 -15.98 11.69
N SER A 481 5.68 -16.69 12.74
CA SER A 481 5.32 -16.12 14.04
C SER A 481 6.46 -15.43 14.82
N ASN A 482 7.72 -15.83 14.63
CA ASN A 482 8.82 -15.31 15.46
C ASN A 482 9.32 -13.92 15.02
N SER A 483 9.52 -13.68 13.73
CA SER A 483 9.99 -12.38 13.23
C SER A 483 8.91 -11.29 13.37
N ALA A 484 7.63 -11.64 13.21
CA ALA A 484 6.53 -10.71 13.45
C ALA A 484 6.48 -10.23 14.91
N LYS A 485 6.72 -11.14 15.86
CA LYS A 485 6.81 -10.82 17.30
C LYS A 485 7.95 -9.86 17.59
N GLU A 486 9.14 -10.10 17.04
CA GLU A 486 10.29 -9.20 17.24
C GLU A 486 10.03 -7.78 16.73
N ILE A 487 9.35 -7.63 15.60
CA ILE A 487 8.97 -6.32 15.04
C ILE A 487 7.94 -5.63 15.93
N ALA A 488 6.89 -6.34 16.34
CA ALA A 488 5.89 -5.80 17.26
C ALA A 488 6.53 -5.33 18.58
N SER A 489 7.41 -6.13 19.17
CA SER A 489 8.18 -5.75 20.36
C SER A 489 9.07 -4.52 20.11
N LYS A 490 9.75 -4.44 18.94
CA LYS A 490 10.56 -3.27 18.54
C LYS A 490 9.68 -2.01 18.46
N HIS A 491 8.52 -2.09 17.81
CA HIS A 491 7.61 -0.95 17.65
C HIS A 491 7.06 -0.47 18.99
N PHE A 492 6.63 -1.39 19.86
CA PHE A 492 6.13 -1.03 21.17
C PHE A 492 7.22 -0.37 22.03
N ARG A 493 8.46 -0.88 21.99
CA ARG A 493 9.59 -0.27 22.68
C ARG A 493 9.84 1.18 22.22
N PHE A 494 9.74 1.46 20.93
CA PHE A 494 9.84 2.83 20.42
C PHE A 494 8.67 3.70 20.86
N ALA A 495 7.46 3.15 20.93
CA ALA A 495 6.29 3.85 21.45
C ALA A 495 6.45 4.18 22.94
N GLU A 496 7.00 3.27 23.74
CA GLU A 496 7.29 3.46 25.16
C GLU A 496 8.35 4.57 25.39
N MET A 497 9.43 4.57 24.60
CA MET A 497 10.43 5.63 24.63
C MET A 497 9.83 7.00 24.28
N LEU A 498 8.97 7.04 23.25
CA LEU A 498 8.28 8.25 22.83
C LEU A 498 7.28 8.73 23.88
N TYR A 499 6.56 7.79 24.51
CA TYR A 499 5.59 8.06 25.56
C TYR A 499 6.24 8.78 26.75
N TYR A 500 7.36 8.27 27.28
CA TYR A 500 8.01 8.92 28.42
C TYR A 500 8.55 10.31 28.08
N LYS A 501 9.12 10.48 26.88
CA LYS A 501 9.58 11.78 26.36
C LYS A 501 8.43 12.79 26.26
N VAL A 502 7.32 12.38 25.65
CA VAL A 502 6.16 13.25 25.45
C VAL A 502 5.48 13.55 26.79
N LEU A 503 5.35 12.56 27.68
CA LEU A 503 4.79 12.75 29.02
C LEU A 503 5.60 13.79 29.82
N GLU A 504 6.94 13.68 29.81
CA GLU A 504 7.81 14.68 30.44
C GLU A 504 7.59 16.08 29.86
N SER A 505 7.56 16.22 28.53
CA SER A 505 7.31 17.49 27.86
C SER A 505 5.94 18.08 28.21
N VAL A 506 4.88 17.26 28.22
CA VAL A 506 3.53 17.69 28.62
C VAL A 506 3.51 18.20 30.05
N ILE A 507 4.13 17.47 30.98
CA ILE A 507 4.18 17.88 32.39
C ILE A 507 4.96 19.20 32.55
N GLU A 508 6.09 19.36 31.87
CA GLU A 508 6.87 20.59 31.92
C GLU A 508 6.12 21.79 31.38
N GLN A 509 5.41 21.63 30.26
CA GLN A 509 4.58 22.69 29.69
C GLN A 509 3.47 23.09 30.66
N GLU A 510 2.86 22.12 31.34
CA GLU A 510 1.80 22.37 32.31
C GLU A 510 2.31 23.00 33.61
N GLN A 511 3.46 22.57 34.14
CA GLN A 511 4.09 23.19 35.30
C GLN A 511 4.48 24.65 35.03
N LYS A 512 5.01 24.95 33.84
CA LYS A 512 5.31 26.34 33.43
C LYS A 512 4.06 27.22 33.41
N ARG A 513 2.91 26.65 33.06
CA ARG A 513 1.63 27.36 32.92
C ARG A 513 0.89 27.51 34.26
N LEU A 514 0.96 26.51 35.12
CA LEU A 514 0.19 26.45 36.38
C LEU A 514 0.99 26.82 37.63
N GLY A 515 2.31 26.89 37.55
CA GLY A 515 3.18 27.03 38.72
C GLY A 515 3.21 25.73 39.54
N ASP A 516 3.31 25.84 40.87
CA ASP A 516 3.43 24.72 41.83
C ASP A 516 2.12 23.94 42.06
N MET A 517 1.22 23.88 41.08
CA MET A 517 0.00 23.08 41.19
C MET A 517 0.31 21.58 41.14
N ASP A 518 -0.33 20.81 42.02
CA ASP A 518 -0.21 19.36 42.05
C ASP A 518 -0.92 18.71 40.85
N LEU A 519 -0.16 17.93 40.07
CA LEU A 519 -0.63 17.27 38.86
C LEU A 519 -1.13 15.83 39.11
N SER A 520 -1.13 15.33 40.34
CA SER A 520 -1.57 13.96 40.68
C SER A 520 -2.92 13.60 40.06
N GLY A 521 -3.90 14.51 40.10
CA GLY A 521 -5.24 14.22 39.56
C GLY A 521 -5.29 13.96 38.05
N ILE A 522 -4.33 14.47 37.29
CA ILE A 522 -4.19 14.24 35.84
C ILE A 522 -3.34 12.99 35.58
N LEU A 523 -2.26 12.81 36.34
CA LEU A 523 -1.30 11.71 36.17
C LEU A 523 -1.79 10.36 36.69
N GLU A 524 -2.90 10.31 37.42
CA GLU A 524 -3.54 9.05 37.81
C GLU A 524 -4.44 8.47 36.71
N GLN A 525 -4.75 9.27 35.68
CA GLN A 525 -5.88 9.01 34.79
C GLN A 525 -5.57 7.97 33.75
N ASP A 526 -6.35 6.88 33.78
CA ASP A 526 -6.15 5.74 32.91
C ASP A 526 -6.36 6.08 31.43
N ALA A 527 -7.47 6.77 31.12
CA ALA A 527 -7.82 7.15 29.76
C ALA A 527 -6.76 8.05 29.11
N PHE A 528 -6.13 8.94 29.88
CA PHE A 528 -5.04 9.80 29.40
C PHE A 528 -3.83 8.97 28.98
N HIS A 529 -3.33 8.10 29.86
CA HIS A 529 -2.14 7.32 29.58
C HIS A 529 -2.35 6.27 28.48
N ARG A 530 -3.52 5.61 28.43
CA ARG A 530 -3.86 4.70 27.34
C ARG A 530 -3.94 5.42 25.99
N SER A 531 -4.59 6.58 25.95
CA SER A 531 -4.71 7.40 24.74
C SER A 531 -3.34 7.93 24.27
N LEU A 532 -2.50 8.38 25.21
CA LEU A 532 -1.15 8.86 24.90
C LEU A 532 -0.25 7.75 24.37
N LEU A 533 -0.25 6.58 25.00
CA LEU A 533 0.54 5.45 24.50
C LEU A 533 0.03 4.93 23.16
N ALA A 534 -1.31 4.87 22.97
CA ALA A 534 -1.91 4.53 21.69
C ALA A 534 -1.49 5.52 20.59
N CYS A 535 -1.44 6.82 20.89
CA CYS A 535 -0.98 7.85 19.96
C CYS A 535 0.51 7.69 19.64
N CYS A 536 1.36 7.39 20.63
CA CYS A 536 2.78 7.08 20.40
C CYS A 536 2.96 5.86 19.48
N LEU A 537 2.18 4.80 19.71
CA LEU A 537 2.23 3.59 18.90
C LEU A 537 1.72 3.82 17.48
N GLU A 538 0.72 4.68 17.30
CA GLU A 538 0.23 5.11 15.99
C GLU A 538 1.32 5.86 15.21
N VAL A 539 2.02 6.79 15.86
CA VAL A 539 3.14 7.52 15.24
C VAL A 539 4.25 6.56 14.78
N VAL A 540 4.61 5.59 15.62
CA VAL A 540 5.63 4.57 15.27
C VAL A 540 5.13 3.70 14.10
N THR A 541 3.91 3.16 14.20
CA THR A 541 3.32 2.27 13.19
C THR A 541 3.19 2.98 11.84
N PHE A 542 2.68 4.21 11.84
CA PHE A 542 2.56 5.03 10.64
C PHE A 542 3.94 5.31 10.00
N SER A 543 4.96 5.61 10.82
CA SER A 543 6.30 5.92 10.32
C SER A 543 6.98 4.74 9.61
N TYR A 544 6.66 3.51 10.00
CA TYR A 544 7.14 2.30 9.32
C TYR A 544 6.26 1.91 8.13
N LYS A 545 4.93 2.02 8.25
CA LYS A 545 3.99 1.48 7.26
C LYS A 545 2.89 2.47 6.82
N PRO A 546 3.21 3.59 6.15
CA PRO A 546 2.20 4.53 5.67
C PRO A 546 1.29 3.91 4.58
N PRO A 547 -0.01 4.23 4.52
CA PRO A 547 -0.76 5.19 5.35
C PRO A 547 -1.20 4.67 6.75
N GLY A 548 -0.81 3.44 7.14
CA GLY A 548 -1.24 2.81 8.40
C GLY A 548 -2.69 2.29 8.38
N ASN A 549 -3.11 1.66 9.48
CA ASN A 549 -4.51 1.40 9.80
C ASN A 549 -4.77 1.94 11.21
N PHE A 550 -5.21 3.20 11.29
CA PHE A 550 -5.36 3.91 12.56
C PHE A 550 -6.27 3.17 13.57
N LEU A 551 -7.40 2.63 13.10
CA LEU A 551 -8.40 2.03 13.99
C LEU A 551 -7.87 0.79 14.72
N PHE A 552 -6.91 0.09 14.12
CA PHE A 552 -6.33 -1.12 14.69
C PHE A 552 -5.77 -0.90 16.10
N ILE A 553 -5.05 0.19 16.34
CA ILE A 553 -4.41 0.42 17.64
C ILE A 553 -5.45 0.75 18.71
N THR A 554 -6.46 1.55 18.35
CA THR A 554 -7.55 1.91 19.26
C THR A 554 -8.46 0.71 19.58
N GLU A 555 -8.66 -0.20 18.62
CA GLU A 555 -9.42 -1.44 18.80
C GLU A 555 -8.66 -2.50 19.63
N ILE A 556 -7.33 -2.54 19.54
CA ILE A 556 -6.50 -3.42 20.38
C ILE A 556 -6.65 -3.05 21.85
N PHE A 557 -6.54 -1.75 22.15
CA PHE A 557 -6.50 -1.26 23.53
C PHE A 557 -7.87 -0.86 24.09
N ASP A 558 -8.93 -0.97 23.28
CA ASP A 558 -10.28 -0.53 23.61
C ASP A 558 -10.29 0.93 24.10
N VAL A 559 -9.56 1.80 23.39
CA VAL A 559 -9.48 3.23 23.72
C VAL A 559 -10.64 3.95 23.04
N PRO A 560 -11.57 4.56 23.79
CA PRO A 560 -12.66 5.32 23.18
C PRO A 560 -12.10 6.48 22.37
N LEU A 561 -12.51 6.57 21.11
CA LEU A 561 -12.03 7.59 20.18
C LEU A 561 -12.35 9.02 20.65
N TYR A 562 -13.43 9.17 21.43
CA TYR A 562 -13.78 10.41 22.12
C TYR A 562 -12.71 10.89 23.12
N HIS A 563 -11.95 10.00 23.77
CA HIS A 563 -10.80 10.42 24.60
C HIS A 563 -9.53 10.56 23.75
N PHE A 564 -9.36 9.70 22.75
CA PHE A 564 -8.17 9.70 21.90
C PHE A 564 -7.93 11.04 21.19
N TYR A 565 -8.97 11.62 20.55
CA TYR A 565 -8.78 12.88 19.79
C TYR A 565 -8.28 14.03 20.67
N LYS A 566 -8.67 14.05 21.95
CA LYS A 566 -8.26 15.09 22.91
C LYS A 566 -6.73 15.09 23.12
N VAL A 567 -6.07 13.93 22.97
CA VAL A 567 -4.61 13.78 23.15
C VAL A 567 -3.82 14.15 21.89
N ILE A 568 -4.44 14.15 20.70
CA ILE A 568 -3.73 14.46 19.44
C ILE A 568 -3.10 15.86 19.47
N GLU A 569 -3.87 16.89 19.84
CA GLU A 569 -3.37 18.26 19.93
C GLU A 569 -2.30 18.41 21.02
N VAL A 570 -2.48 17.71 22.15
CA VAL A 570 -1.51 17.66 23.26
C VAL A 570 -0.18 17.13 22.75
N PHE A 571 -0.22 15.99 22.06
CA PHE A 571 0.94 15.31 21.52
C PHE A 571 1.68 16.18 20.49
N ILE A 572 0.95 16.76 19.53
CA ILE A 572 1.53 17.63 18.48
C ILE A 572 2.19 18.87 19.08
N ARG A 573 1.69 19.41 20.20
CA ARG A 573 2.29 20.56 20.89
C ARG A 573 3.46 20.18 21.79
N ALA A 574 3.45 18.97 22.33
CA ALA A 574 4.50 18.48 23.22
C ALA A 574 5.77 18.06 22.46
N GLU A 575 5.64 17.72 21.17
CA GLU A 575 6.75 17.20 20.37
C GLU A 575 6.95 17.98 19.05
N ASP A 576 7.88 18.95 19.08
CA ASP A 576 8.29 19.71 17.90
C ASP A 576 9.13 18.88 16.90
N GLY A 577 9.57 17.69 17.31
CA GLY A 577 10.35 16.77 16.50
C GLY A 577 9.57 16.12 15.35
N LEU A 578 8.23 16.15 15.34
CA LEU A 578 7.43 15.43 14.36
C LEU A 578 7.67 15.91 12.93
N CYS A 579 7.77 14.97 11.98
CA CYS A 579 7.78 15.32 10.56
C CYS A 579 6.38 15.79 10.12
N ARG A 580 6.33 16.53 9.01
CA ARG A 580 5.09 17.12 8.48
C ARG A 580 4.03 16.06 8.18
N GLU A 581 4.46 14.90 7.71
CA GLU A 581 3.64 13.77 7.30
C GLU A 581 2.93 13.14 8.50
N VAL A 582 3.65 12.91 9.60
CA VAL A 582 3.06 12.44 10.87
C VAL A 582 2.08 13.46 11.43
N VAL A 583 2.40 14.76 11.37
CA VAL A 583 1.45 15.81 11.82
C VAL A 583 0.18 15.80 10.97
N LYS A 584 0.31 15.67 9.64
CA LYS A 584 -0.86 15.55 8.76
C LYS A 584 -1.69 14.30 9.08
N HIS A 585 -1.02 13.19 9.40
CA HIS A 585 -1.66 11.92 9.76
C HIS A 585 -2.58 12.10 10.96
N LEU A 586 -2.01 12.62 12.03
CA LEU A 586 -2.71 12.84 13.29
C LEU A 586 -3.89 13.81 13.11
N ASN A 587 -3.73 14.87 12.31
CA ASN A 587 -4.86 15.77 12.01
C ASN A 587 -5.95 15.06 11.19
N GLN A 588 -5.59 14.22 10.22
CA GLN A 588 -6.57 13.46 9.44
C GLN A 588 -7.34 12.46 10.32
N ILE A 589 -6.65 11.87 11.31
CA ILE A 589 -7.29 11.03 12.32
C ILE A 589 -8.25 11.86 13.17
N GLU A 590 -7.81 13.01 13.68
CA GLU A 590 -8.66 13.92 14.46
C GLU A 590 -9.92 14.32 13.68
N GLU A 591 -9.76 14.70 12.41
CA GLU A 591 -10.87 15.01 11.50
C GLU A 591 -11.84 13.83 11.36
N GLN A 592 -11.37 12.60 11.14
CA GLN A 592 -12.23 11.41 11.05
C GLN A 592 -12.99 11.14 12.35
N ILE A 593 -12.33 11.35 13.50
CA ILE A 593 -12.97 11.17 14.80
C ILE A 593 -14.09 12.18 15.00
N LEU A 594 -13.81 13.46 14.74
CA LEU A 594 -14.78 14.54 14.89
C LEU A 594 -15.92 14.47 13.87
N ASP A 595 -15.67 13.95 12.67
CA ASP A 595 -16.65 13.83 11.60
C ASP A 595 -17.66 12.70 11.84
N HIS A 596 -17.20 11.49 12.18
CA HIS A 596 -18.11 10.34 12.29
C HIS A 596 -17.76 9.30 13.37
N LEU A 597 -16.49 9.12 13.77
CA LEU A 597 -16.17 8.01 14.68
C LEU A 597 -16.55 8.26 16.15
N ALA A 598 -16.48 9.51 16.63
CA ALA A 598 -16.92 9.87 17.98
C ALA A 598 -18.45 9.85 18.14
N TRP A 599 -19.21 9.68 17.05
CA TRP A 599 -20.67 9.71 17.03
C TRP A 599 -21.31 8.32 17.02
N LYS A 600 -20.49 7.25 17.03
CA LYS A 600 -21.00 5.88 17.11
C LYS A 600 -21.83 5.63 18.39
N PRO A 601 -22.80 4.69 18.38
CA PRO A 601 -23.69 4.46 19.52
C PRO A 601 -22.98 4.15 20.85
N GLU A 602 -21.83 3.48 20.78
CA GLU A 602 -20.98 3.09 21.91
C GLU A 602 -20.06 4.21 22.44
N SER A 603 -20.16 5.43 21.89
CA SER A 603 -19.26 6.53 22.25
C SER A 603 -19.59 7.17 23.61
N PRO A 604 -18.58 7.45 24.46
CA PRO A 604 -18.75 8.22 25.69
C PRO A 604 -19.30 9.64 25.49
N LEU A 605 -19.28 10.15 24.25
CA LEU A 605 -19.93 11.42 23.90
C LEU A 605 -21.40 11.45 24.29
N TRP A 606 -22.12 10.33 24.11
CA TRP A 606 -23.55 10.26 24.40
C TRP A 606 -23.84 10.32 25.89
N ASP A 607 -22.95 9.78 26.72
CA ASP A 607 -23.06 9.89 28.17
C ASP A 607 -22.82 11.33 28.62
N ARG A 608 -21.83 12.03 28.03
CA ARG A 608 -21.61 13.46 28.30
C ARG A 608 -22.79 14.35 27.91
N ILE A 609 -23.45 14.05 26.78
CA ILE A 609 -24.66 14.76 26.38
C ILE A 609 -25.78 14.50 27.40
N ARG A 610 -25.93 13.26 27.88
CA ARG A 610 -26.93 12.89 28.88
C ARG A 610 -26.69 13.57 30.23
N ASP A 611 -25.44 13.58 30.69
CA ASP A 611 -25.01 14.26 31.92
C ASP A 611 -25.28 15.78 31.84
N ASN A 612 -25.20 16.35 30.64
CA ASN A 612 -25.54 17.75 30.37
C ASN A 612 -27.03 17.98 30.06
N GLU A 613 -27.92 17.19 30.66
CA GLU A 613 -29.39 17.28 30.47
C GLU A 613 -29.83 17.16 29.00
N ASN A 614 -29.09 16.43 28.17
CA ASN A 614 -29.27 16.34 26.72
C ASN A 614 -29.13 17.68 25.97
N ARG A 615 -28.45 18.66 26.55
CA ARG A 615 -28.14 19.93 25.89
C ARG A 615 -26.81 19.83 25.14
N VAL A 616 -26.84 20.16 23.86
CA VAL A 616 -25.64 20.25 23.02
C VAL A 616 -25.22 21.72 22.92
N PRO A 617 -23.95 22.07 23.20
CA PRO A 617 -23.48 23.44 23.10
C PRO A 617 -23.66 23.99 21.68
N THR A 618 -24.12 25.24 21.61
CA THR A 618 -24.19 26.00 20.35
C THR A 618 -22.80 26.43 19.90
N CYS A 619 -22.65 26.78 18.62
CA CYS A 619 -21.39 27.33 18.10
C CYS A 619 -20.95 28.59 18.87
N GLU A 620 -21.90 29.45 19.26
CA GLU A 620 -21.60 30.68 20.01
C GLU A 620 -21.02 30.41 21.40
N GLU A 621 -21.52 29.38 22.09
CA GLU A 621 -21.08 29.00 23.44
C GLU A 621 -19.66 28.43 23.47
N VAL A 622 -19.20 27.82 22.36
CA VAL A 622 -17.88 27.16 22.28
C VAL A 622 -16.84 28.00 21.54
N MET A 623 -17.26 29.02 20.80
CA MET A 623 -16.38 29.83 19.97
C MET A 623 -15.75 31.00 20.73
N PRO A 624 -14.44 31.24 20.58
CA PRO A 624 -13.80 32.43 21.14
C PRO A 624 -14.43 33.72 20.58
N PRO A 625 -14.59 34.79 21.38
CA PRO A 625 -15.23 36.04 20.95
C PRO A 625 -14.61 36.67 19.70
N GLN A 626 -13.31 36.46 19.50
CA GLN A 626 -12.52 36.93 18.36
C GLN A 626 -12.85 36.24 17.03
N ASN A 627 -13.53 35.10 17.05
CA ASN A 627 -13.90 34.33 15.86
C ASN A 627 -15.40 34.45 15.53
N LEU A 628 -16.16 35.18 16.34
CA LEU A 628 -17.55 35.55 16.05
C LEU A 628 -17.52 36.80 15.18
N GLU A 629 -18.00 36.71 13.94
CA GLU A 629 -18.22 37.89 13.10
C GLU A 629 -19.23 38.80 13.83
N ARG A 630 -18.77 39.93 14.38
CA ARG A 630 -19.67 40.91 14.99
C ARG A 630 -20.57 41.49 13.90
N ALA A 631 -21.86 41.25 14.02
CA ALA A 631 -22.88 41.78 13.13
C ALA A 631 -23.10 43.31 13.26
N ASP A 632 -22.39 43.98 14.19
CA ASP A 632 -22.77 45.32 14.65
C ASP A 632 -22.13 46.50 13.88
N ASP A 633 -21.20 46.29 12.94
CA ASP A 633 -20.56 47.40 12.21
C ASP A 633 -21.13 47.68 10.79
N LEU A 634 -22.27 47.09 10.43
CA LEU A 634 -22.90 47.29 9.10
C LEU A 634 -24.21 48.10 9.14
N CYS A 635 -24.31 49.09 10.03
CA CYS A 635 -25.33 50.11 9.85
C CYS A 635 -24.81 51.54 10.01
N ILE A 636 -24.92 52.26 8.89
CA ILE A 636 -25.03 53.72 8.74
C ILE A 636 -23.73 54.45 8.33
N THR A 637 -23.49 54.39 7.00
CA THR A 637 -23.05 55.46 6.06
C THR A 637 -21.90 55.07 5.13
N GLY A 638 -22.21 54.96 3.83
CA GLY A 638 -21.24 54.86 2.72
C GLY A 638 -21.20 53.48 2.02
N SER A 639 -21.58 53.42 0.75
CA SER A 639 -21.69 52.19 -0.07
C SER A 639 -20.41 51.33 -0.13
N PRO A 640 -20.49 49.99 -0.02
CA PRO A 640 -19.40 49.11 -0.43
C PRO A 640 -19.47 48.85 -1.94
N LEU A 641 -18.32 48.96 -2.60
CA LEU A 641 -18.11 48.53 -3.98
C LEU A 641 -18.48 47.05 -4.14
N THR A 642 -19.26 46.76 -5.16
CA THR A 642 -19.72 45.43 -5.61
C THR A 642 -18.59 44.38 -5.70
N PRO A 643 -18.74 43.18 -5.11
CA PRO A 643 -18.09 41.98 -5.64
C PRO A 643 -18.78 41.60 -6.95
N ARG A 644 -18.01 41.46 -8.04
CA ARG A 644 -18.50 41.02 -9.35
C ARG A 644 -19.27 39.70 -9.21
N ARG A 645 -20.52 39.69 -9.68
CA ARG A 645 -21.32 38.50 -9.95
C ARG A 645 -20.57 37.58 -10.92
N VAL A 646 -20.29 36.35 -10.51
CA VAL A 646 -20.09 35.22 -11.44
C VAL A 646 -21.48 34.63 -11.68
N SER A 647 -21.86 34.56 -12.96
CA SER A 647 -23.20 34.26 -13.45
C SER A 647 -23.81 32.97 -12.91
N GLU A 648 -25.09 33.06 -12.57
CA GLU A 648 -26.03 31.95 -12.43
C GLU A 648 -26.08 31.11 -13.73
N VAL A 649 -26.02 29.79 -13.58
CA VAL A 649 -26.66 28.87 -14.51
C VAL A 649 -27.82 28.22 -13.76
N ARG A 650 -29.00 28.38 -14.37
CA ARG A 650 -30.34 27.97 -13.94
C ARG A 650 -30.40 26.46 -13.67
N ALA A 651 -30.99 26.08 -12.53
CA ALA A 651 -31.35 24.70 -12.23
C ALA A 651 -32.67 24.32 -12.92
N ASP A 652 -32.73 23.10 -13.48
CA ASP A 652 -33.96 22.37 -13.77
C ASP A 652 -34.18 21.31 -12.65
N PRO A 653 -35.43 20.96 -12.27
CA PRO A 653 -35.71 20.27 -11.02
C PRO A 653 -35.74 18.74 -11.19
N GLY A 654 -34.89 18.03 -10.44
CA GLY A 654 -35.02 16.58 -10.25
C GLY A 654 -33.77 15.93 -9.68
N GLY A 655 -33.85 15.42 -8.44
CA GLY A 655 -32.85 14.52 -7.86
C GLY A 655 -32.42 14.88 -6.44
N LEU A 656 -32.85 14.08 -5.46
CA LEU A 656 -32.44 14.14 -4.06
C LEU A 656 -30.92 13.94 -3.89
N GLY A 657 -30.35 14.68 -2.93
CA GLY A 657 -29.29 14.17 -2.06
C GLY A 657 -27.85 14.58 -2.38
N ARG A 658 -27.45 15.80 -2.04
CA ARG A 658 -26.06 16.13 -1.64
C ARG A 658 -26.06 17.22 -0.57
N SER A 659 -25.77 16.85 0.68
CA SER A 659 -25.68 17.76 1.82
C SER A 659 -24.27 18.36 1.94
N ASN A 660 -24.20 19.70 1.94
CA ASN A 660 -23.30 20.58 2.70
C ASN A 660 -21.82 20.15 2.91
N ILE A 661 -20.95 20.39 1.91
CA ILE A 661 -19.47 20.29 2.07
C ILE A 661 -18.79 21.67 2.27
N LEU A 662 -19.51 22.79 2.19
CA LEU A 662 -18.85 24.10 1.98
C LEU A 662 -18.69 25.03 3.20
N LYS A 663 -18.88 24.59 4.45
CA LYS A 663 -18.81 25.51 5.61
C LYS A 663 -17.61 25.35 6.56
N PHE A 664 -16.76 24.33 6.40
CA PHE A 664 -15.62 24.14 7.32
C PHE A 664 -14.30 24.81 6.86
N CYS A 665 -14.18 25.16 5.58
CA CYS A 665 -12.92 25.67 4.99
C CYS A 665 -12.53 27.10 5.38
N ILE A 666 -13.35 27.84 6.13
CA ILE A 666 -13.08 29.25 6.49
C ILE A 666 -12.16 29.39 7.72
N TYR A 667 -11.86 28.30 8.44
CA TYR A 667 -11.07 28.39 9.69
C TYR A 667 -9.56 28.68 9.52
N ARG A 668 -9.03 28.86 8.29
CA ARG A 668 -7.57 29.02 8.12
C ARG A 668 -7.03 29.80 6.90
N GLY A 669 -7.74 30.80 6.38
CA GLY A 669 -7.16 31.80 5.44
C GLY A 669 -7.19 33.19 6.09
N ILE A 670 -6.12 34.01 6.09
CA ILE A 670 -5.68 34.81 4.93
C ILE A 670 -4.28 35.45 5.18
N LEU A 671 -3.53 35.61 4.07
CA LEU A 671 -2.32 36.40 3.75
C LEU A 671 -0.94 36.03 4.34
N LEU A 672 -0.04 35.59 3.46
CA LEU A 672 1.41 35.75 3.58
C LEU A 672 1.91 36.52 2.36
N GLU A 673 2.52 37.68 2.60
CA GLU A 673 3.52 38.26 1.70
C GLU A 673 4.86 37.52 1.86
N ASP A 674 5.68 37.71 0.83
CA ASP A 674 6.92 37.05 0.42
C ASP A 674 7.98 36.77 1.51
N GLY A 675 8.77 35.72 1.26
CA GLY A 675 10.13 35.59 1.80
C GLY A 675 10.40 34.34 2.65
N SER A 676 11.23 33.46 2.08
CA SER A 676 11.99 32.36 2.69
C SER A 676 12.04 32.29 4.23
N GLU A 677 11.20 31.43 4.81
CA GLU A 677 11.43 30.72 6.08
C GLU A 677 10.37 29.62 6.23
N SER A 678 10.69 28.53 6.94
CA SER A 678 9.79 27.41 7.24
C SER A 678 8.40 27.89 7.65
N PRO A 679 7.29 27.17 7.36
CA PRO A 679 5.98 27.56 7.88
C PRO A 679 5.93 27.22 9.37
N ALA A 680 6.60 28.03 10.18
CA ALA A 680 6.28 28.19 11.58
C ALA A 680 4.80 28.56 11.61
N LYS A 681 3.99 27.77 12.32
CA LYS A 681 2.69 28.24 12.77
C LYS A 681 2.95 29.61 13.38
N ARG A 682 2.39 30.69 12.83
CA ARG A 682 2.33 31.96 13.58
C ARG A 682 1.68 31.60 14.91
N ILE A 683 2.47 31.78 15.96
CA ILE A 683 2.10 31.56 17.35
C ILE A 683 0.86 32.42 17.59
N CYS A 684 -0.29 31.78 17.81
CA CYS A 684 -1.40 32.48 18.44
C CYS A 684 -0.95 32.85 19.86
N PRO A 685 -1.14 34.10 20.30
CA PRO A 685 -0.86 34.47 21.66
C PRO A 685 -1.68 33.57 22.61
N GLU A 686 -1.02 33.16 23.67
CA GLU A 686 -1.47 32.21 24.70
C GLU A 686 -2.91 32.48 25.16
N ASN A 687 -3.89 31.71 24.66
CA ASN A 687 -5.21 31.64 25.29
C ASN A 687 -5.26 30.46 26.26
N HIS A 688 -5.11 30.82 27.54
CA HIS A 688 -4.88 30.04 28.75
C HIS A 688 -6.01 29.09 29.21
N SER A 689 -6.80 28.44 28.34
CA SER A 689 -7.93 27.64 28.83
C SER A 689 -8.29 26.35 28.09
N ALA A 690 -7.59 25.92 27.05
CA ALA A 690 -7.97 24.75 26.25
C ALA A 690 -7.25 23.45 26.63
N LEU A 691 -5.96 23.53 27.00
CA LEU A 691 -5.11 22.34 27.19
C LEU A 691 -5.43 21.60 28.50
N LEU A 692 -5.47 22.34 29.61
CA LEU A 692 -5.90 21.79 30.90
C LEU A 692 -7.33 21.29 30.84
N ARG A 693 -8.24 22.03 30.19
CA ARG A 693 -9.62 21.58 30.02
C ARG A 693 -9.66 20.26 29.27
N ARG A 694 -8.91 20.09 28.18
CA ARG A 694 -8.88 18.80 27.46
C ARG A 694 -8.23 17.67 28.25
N LEU A 695 -7.13 17.93 28.95
CA LEU A 695 -6.47 16.95 29.82
C LEU A 695 -7.35 16.60 31.04
N GLN A 696 -8.02 17.60 31.62
CA GLN A 696 -9.01 17.44 32.68
C GLN A 696 -10.30 16.81 32.18
N ASP A 697 -10.71 17.04 30.93
CA ASP A 697 -11.91 16.45 30.36
C ASP A 697 -11.67 14.96 30.14
N VAL A 698 -10.44 14.56 29.73
CA VAL A 698 -10.00 13.15 29.74
C VAL A 698 -9.89 12.63 31.19
N ALA A 699 -9.47 13.45 32.15
CA ALA A 699 -9.30 13.07 33.56
C ALA A 699 -10.61 12.96 34.36
N ASN A 700 -11.62 13.77 34.04
CA ASN A 700 -12.86 13.88 34.79
C ASN A 700 -13.91 12.87 34.29
N ASP A 701 -13.54 11.96 33.39
CA ASP A 701 -14.43 10.98 32.74
C ASP A 701 -14.77 9.75 33.63
N ARG A 702 -14.45 9.73 34.95
CA ARG A 702 -14.82 8.60 35.87
C ARG A 702 -15.27 8.99 37.29
N GLY A 703 -15.88 10.15 37.48
CA GLY A 703 -16.51 10.51 38.77
C GLY A 703 -17.78 9.73 39.13
N SER A 704 -18.28 8.85 38.26
CA SER A 704 -19.59 8.20 38.40
C SER A 704 -19.54 6.72 37.99
N HIS A 705 -18.93 5.89 38.83
CA HIS A 705 -19.24 4.46 38.93
C HIS A 705 -19.35 4.06 40.40
#